data_AF-A0A7C5FPE4-F1
#
_entry.id   AF-A0A7C5FPE4-F1
#
_cell.length_a   1.000
_cell.length_b   1.000
_cell.length_c   1.000
_cell.angle_alpha   90.00
_cell.angle_beta   90.00
_cell.angle_gamma   90.00
#
_symmetry.space_group_name_H-M   'P 1'
#
loop_
_entity.id
_entity.type
_entity.pdbx_description
1 polymer ?
#
loop_
_entity_poly.entity_id
_entity_poly.type
_entity_poly.pdbx_seq_one_letter_code
_entity_poly.pdbx_strand_id
1 'polypeptide(L)'
;MRLGVVVMLAFLFGSACRAEPVAVYTPDKADGLDIVTVADGQWEYKMVGGRKCVRLKQDTQPASLYMYFRMDPAIRSVLGSDVWLAIDFYDSPVGIVGTHFNTDANPYAAAPGFLLLDTKKWERTLVHLSNAKLAGLQNDGADFRFMYPGLAISRIEVYDSKPDLKIPSDKERVMSNSSHSPRPKGMFYTFGNDADESSAALYRSLGVTSIESYVTWETCERDGEGKWDWTQWDKQVQILKDNDLKWVPFIILGPAYSTPNWFRASKDHVPCRCLEHEIDSKVESRWNPNLPKYIDRFLSEFAKRYGKSGVIESVLLGIQGDFGEAIYSVTGGGWTFNVPGEYHNHAGYWCADKYALESFRKYAEAKYGSADAINKAWGTSFTSIAKVDFPGHQDDLTAFEARLAKDDAGNPQVRRRWLDFIDWYRAEMTDWSDWWIETTHKYFPKTPIYLCTGGDAEPRHGSNFAEQCRVAAKHDAGVRITNEASNYANNFVITRWVASAGKQYGAYYGFEPAGAEDEKGIVARIYNATASGANQLHDYNPNVVTSQSRLDAQRANIKWLYHVPKPIVPVALWYPNVDMTLKWGGYFGQAMMLRDLVDYDYVDETMLRNGGMATHKLLVILHGAVMEKDDANLLAEWIRQGGRAIVMGVDKFESVEGTSEPETLLFGDTPAGRSLGKGEIARVRNEDELASRITRDLRELGLSIANVRKDGIFATETEPGKFLFLNTGPASAKVKIECEGKTIEPRVAGGAITEVTAD
;
A
#
# COMPACT_ATOMS: atom_id res chain seq x y z
N MET A 1 -42.46 -1.93 83.89
CA MET A 1 -42.56 -3.22 83.19
C MET A 1 -42.27 -2.99 81.71
N ARG A 2 -41.02 -3.25 81.30
CA ARG A 2 -40.59 -3.29 79.89
C ARG A 2 -40.42 -4.76 79.54
N LEU A 3 -41.11 -5.25 78.51
CA LEU A 3 -40.86 -6.56 77.94
C LEU A 3 -40.54 -6.36 76.46
N GLY A 4 -39.30 -6.69 76.09
CA GLY A 4 -38.79 -6.56 74.73
C GLY A 4 -39.22 -7.74 73.86
N VAL A 5 -39.46 -7.44 72.59
CA VAL A 5 -39.48 -8.43 71.52
C VAL A 5 -38.37 -8.02 70.57
N VAL A 6 -37.30 -8.82 70.58
CA VAL A 6 -36.18 -8.77 69.63
C VAL A 6 -36.58 -9.63 68.44
N VAL A 7 -36.75 -9.03 67.27
CA VAL A 7 -36.79 -9.76 65.99
C VAL A 7 -35.37 -9.79 65.46
N MET A 8 -34.80 -10.98 65.44
CA MET A 8 -33.45 -11.27 64.97
C MET A 8 -33.49 -11.43 63.44
N LEU A 9 -33.02 -10.41 62.70
CA LEU A 9 -32.71 -10.54 61.27
C LEU A 9 -31.42 -11.36 61.13
N ALA A 10 -31.53 -12.55 60.56
CA ALA A 10 -30.38 -13.35 60.15
C ALA A 10 -29.79 -12.76 58.85
N PHE A 11 -28.63 -12.10 58.96
CA PHE A 11 -27.78 -11.81 57.81
C PHE A 11 -27.10 -13.11 57.35
N LEU A 12 -27.60 -13.70 56.26
CA LEU A 12 -26.85 -14.68 55.48
C LEU A 12 -25.81 -13.92 54.66
N PHE A 13 -24.57 -13.90 55.14
CA PHE A 13 -23.41 -13.58 54.30
C PHE A 13 -23.22 -14.74 53.31
N GLY A 14 -23.69 -14.57 52.08
CA GLY A 14 -23.23 -15.37 50.96
C GLY A 14 -21.77 -15.00 50.66
N SER A 15 -20.83 -15.83 51.09
CA SER A 15 -19.46 -15.78 50.57
C SER A 15 -19.53 -16.05 49.06
N ALA A 16 -19.24 -15.03 48.25
CA ALA A 16 -18.97 -15.23 46.84
C ALA A 16 -17.77 -16.18 46.72
N CYS A 17 -18.01 -17.42 46.28
CA CYS A 17 -16.94 -18.35 45.91
C CYS A 17 -16.10 -17.67 44.82
N ARG A 18 -14.89 -17.24 45.15
CA ARG A 18 -13.88 -16.90 44.14
C ARG A 18 -13.47 -18.20 43.47
N ALA A 19 -13.53 -18.28 42.15
CA ALA A 19 -12.98 -19.40 41.39
C ALA A 19 -11.49 -19.52 41.72
N GLU A 20 -11.06 -20.67 42.24
CA GLU A 20 -9.64 -20.98 42.42
C GLU A 20 -9.04 -21.44 41.09
N PRO A 21 -7.75 -21.16 40.82
CA PRO A 21 -7.13 -21.62 39.59
C PRO A 21 -6.99 -23.15 39.59
N VAL A 22 -7.37 -23.78 38.48
CA VAL A 22 -7.26 -25.24 38.31
C VAL A 22 -5.82 -25.66 37.98
N ALA A 23 -5.01 -24.76 37.45
CA ALA A 23 -3.58 -24.96 37.23
C ALA A 23 -2.80 -23.65 37.41
N VAL A 24 -1.55 -23.75 37.87
CA VAL A 24 -0.66 -22.62 38.13
C VAL A 24 0.76 -22.92 37.68
N TYR A 25 1.36 -21.97 36.96
CA TYR A 25 2.77 -21.96 36.64
C TYR A 25 3.47 -20.76 37.28
N THR A 26 4.64 -20.99 37.88
CA THR A 26 5.64 -19.98 38.29
C THR A 26 7.05 -20.56 38.09
N PRO A 27 8.11 -19.74 38.03
CA PRO A 27 9.49 -20.22 37.94
C PRO A 27 9.98 -21.15 39.05
N ASP A 28 9.25 -21.23 40.16
CA ASP A 28 9.60 -22.05 41.32
C ASP A 28 8.59 -23.19 41.58
N LYS A 29 7.46 -23.20 40.86
CA LYS A 29 6.36 -24.15 41.05
C LYS A 29 5.57 -24.31 39.75
N ALA A 30 5.51 -25.54 39.24
CA ALA A 30 4.57 -25.98 38.21
C ALA A 30 3.54 -26.92 38.86
N ASP A 31 2.26 -26.54 38.79
CA ASP A 31 1.15 -27.26 39.43
C ASP A 31 0.02 -27.35 38.44
N GLY A 32 -0.04 -28.47 37.73
CA GLY A 32 -0.99 -28.67 36.64
C GLY A 32 -0.62 -28.01 35.32
N LEU A 33 0.44 -27.20 35.26
CA LEU A 33 0.87 -26.48 34.06
C LEU A 33 2.40 -26.40 33.96
N ASP A 34 2.96 -26.98 32.90
CA ASP A 34 4.39 -26.99 32.61
C ASP A 34 4.74 -26.09 31.43
N ILE A 35 5.93 -25.48 31.46
CA ILE A 35 6.53 -24.85 30.28
C ILE A 35 7.29 -25.91 29.46
N VAL A 36 7.15 -25.85 28.14
CA VAL A 36 7.72 -26.83 27.20
C VAL A 36 8.84 -26.21 26.39
N THR A 37 9.89 -26.98 26.12
CA THR A 37 11.06 -26.54 25.35
C THR A 37 11.02 -27.16 23.95
N VAL A 38 10.90 -26.33 22.92
CA VAL A 38 10.91 -26.77 21.51
C VAL A 38 11.88 -25.93 20.69
N ALA A 39 12.17 -26.34 19.44
CA ALA A 39 13.19 -25.71 18.60
C ALA A 39 12.95 -24.20 18.39
N ASP A 40 11.72 -23.79 18.14
CA ASP A 40 11.29 -22.39 17.94
C ASP A 40 10.79 -21.72 19.23
N GLY A 41 11.08 -22.32 20.38
CA GLY A 41 10.58 -21.90 21.70
C GLY A 41 11.52 -22.25 22.83
N GLN A 42 12.81 -21.95 22.67
CA GLN A 42 13.78 -22.10 23.76
C GLN A 42 13.61 -20.96 24.77
N TRP A 43 13.66 -21.29 26.05
CA TRP A 43 13.47 -20.34 27.13
C TRP A 43 14.53 -20.49 28.23
N GLU A 44 14.65 -19.48 29.08
CA GLU A 44 15.54 -19.44 30.22
C GLU A 44 14.91 -18.70 31.42
N TYR A 45 15.39 -19.00 32.62
CA TYR A 45 15.06 -18.22 33.81
C TYR A 45 15.92 -16.94 33.88
N LYS A 46 15.28 -15.80 34.12
CA LYS A 46 15.94 -14.50 34.30
C LYS A 46 15.34 -13.75 35.48
N MET A 47 16.11 -12.79 36.01
CA MET A 47 15.57 -11.73 36.86
C MET A 47 15.25 -10.52 35.97
N VAL A 48 13.99 -10.12 35.91
CA VAL A 48 13.53 -8.96 35.13
C VAL A 48 12.67 -8.09 36.03
N GLY A 49 12.92 -6.78 36.07
CA GLY A 49 12.19 -5.87 36.95
C GLY A 49 12.16 -6.31 38.43
N GLY A 50 13.23 -6.96 38.90
CA GLY A 50 13.31 -7.48 40.27
C GLY A 50 12.54 -8.77 40.57
N ARG A 51 11.91 -9.42 39.60
CA ARG A 51 11.17 -10.69 39.77
C ARG A 51 11.79 -11.81 38.92
N LYS A 52 11.83 -13.02 39.46
CA LYS A 52 12.22 -14.22 38.70
C LYS A 52 11.11 -14.55 37.69
N CYS A 53 11.49 -14.85 36.46
CA CYS A 53 10.57 -15.12 35.37
C CYS A 53 11.17 -16.08 34.34
N VAL A 54 10.32 -16.60 33.45
CA VAL A 54 10.76 -17.20 32.20
C VAL A 54 10.76 -16.17 31.08
N ARG A 55 11.75 -16.29 30.18
CA ARG A 55 11.89 -15.47 28.98
C ARG A 55 12.39 -16.35 27.84
N LEU A 56 12.03 -16.00 26.60
CA LEU A 56 12.60 -16.64 25.42
C LEU A 56 14.10 -16.33 25.31
N LYS A 57 14.89 -17.34 24.94
CA LYS A 57 16.32 -17.17 24.69
C LYS A 57 16.51 -16.33 23.43
N GLN A 58 17.44 -15.39 23.50
CA GLN A 58 17.91 -14.64 22.33
C GLN A 58 18.96 -15.46 21.57
N ASP A 59 19.17 -15.13 20.29
CA ASP A 59 20.25 -15.69 19.46
C ASP A 59 20.22 -17.22 19.25
N THR A 60 19.03 -17.83 19.26
CA THR A 60 18.87 -19.25 18.94
C THR A 60 18.72 -19.49 17.42
N GLN A 61 19.02 -20.70 16.97
CA GLN A 61 18.79 -21.15 15.59
C GLN A 61 18.01 -22.48 15.60
N PRO A 62 16.73 -22.51 15.17
CA PRO A 62 15.93 -21.36 14.71
C PRO A 62 15.65 -20.35 15.84
N ALA A 63 15.20 -19.14 15.47
CA ALA A 63 14.85 -18.11 16.44
C ALA A 63 13.72 -18.58 17.39
N SER A 64 13.86 -18.29 18.68
CA SER A 64 12.84 -18.61 19.68
C SER A 64 11.76 -17.54 19.66
N LEU A 65 10.62 -17.88 19.08
CA LEU A 65 9.50 -16.96 18.86
C LEU A 65 8.32 -17.23 19.79
N TYR A 66 8.26 -18.43 20.38
CA TYR A 66 7.07 -18.93 21.07
C TYR A 66 7.38 -19.51 22.45
N MET A 67 6.56 -19.18 23.45
CA MET A 67 6.62 -19.78 24.79
C MET A 67 5.46 -20.76 24.95
N TYR A 68 5.77 -22.06 25.00
CA TYR A 68 4.79 -23.15 24.98
C TYR A 68 4.47 -23.65 26.38
N PHE A 69 3.20 -23.97 26.62
CA PHE A 69 2.72 -24.51 27.88
C PHE A 69 1.87 -25.75 27.66
N ARG A 70 2.04 -26.73 28.55
CA ARG A 70 1.32 -28.01 28.54
C ARG A 70 0.60 -28.20 29.86
N MET A 71 -0.69 -28.52 29.76
CA MET A 71 -1.58 -28.84 30.85
C MET A 71 -1.39 -30.28 31.31
N ASP A 72 -1.53 -30.54 32.60
CA ASP A 72 -1.58 -31.89 33.13
C ASP A 72 -2.77 -32.66 32.52
N PRO A 73 -2.55 -33.89 32.00
CA PRO A 73 -3.62 -34.69 31.39
C PRO A 73 -4.86 -34.92 32.26
N ALA A 74 -4.72 -34.97 33.58
CA ALA A 74 -5.84 -35.15 34.51
C ALA A 74 -6.73 -33.90 34.55
N ILE A 75 -6.13 -32.70 34.64
CA ILE A 75 -6.86 -31.42 34.61
C ILE A 75 -7.51 -31.23 33.23
N ARG A 76 -6.74 -31.52 32.17
CA ARG A 76 -7.17 -31.49 30.78
C ARG A 76 -8.44 -32.30 30.52
N SER A 77 -8.59 -33.45 31.19
CA SER A 77 -9.73 -34.35 30.99
C SER A 77 -11.05 -33.83 31.55
N VAL A 78 -11.01 -32.83 32.44
CA VAL A 78 -12.18 -32.26 33.12
C VAL A 78 -12.41 -30.78 32.82
N LEU A 79 -11.46 -30.11 32.16
CA LEU A 79 -11.57 -28.73 31.71
C LEU A 79 -12.69 -28.57 30.67
N GLY A 80 -13.49 -27.52 30.83
CA GLY A 80 -14.49 -27.10 29.85
C GLY A 80 -13.87 -26.45 28.61
N SER A 81 -14.74 -26.09 27.65
CA SER A 81 -14.35 -25.41 26.41
C SER A 81 -14.05 -23.92 26.58
N ASP A 82 -14.38 -23.33 27.72
CA ASP A 82 -14.13 -21.93 28.04
C ASP A 82 -13.09 -21.85 29.15
N VAL A 83 -11.94 -21.27 28.82
CA VAL A 83 -10.76 -21.24 29.70
C VAL A 83 -10.22 -19.82 29.79
N TRP A 84 -9.86 -19.38 30.99
CA TRP A 84 -9.26 -18.06 31.22
C TRP A 84 -7.83 -18.20 31.73
N LEU A 85 -6.91 -17.45 31.13
CA LEU A 85 -5.51 -17.38 31.53
C LEU A 85 -5.23 -16.03 32.18
N ALA A 86 -4.94 -16.01 33.49
CA ALA A 86 -4.41 -14.81 34.15
C ALA A 86 -2.87 -14.85 34.13
N ILE A 87 -2.24 -13.84 33.56
CA ILE A 87 -0.81 -13.86 33.23
C ILE A 87 -0.13 -12.67 33.89
N ASP A 88 0.89 -12.90 34.71
CA ASP A 88 1.79 -11.86 35.21
C ASP A 88 2.98 -11.72 34.26
N PHE A 89 3.06 -10.60 33.54
CA PHE A 89 4.10 -10.35 32.55
C PHE A 89 4.86 -9.06 32.86
N TYR A 90 6.09 -8.98 32.36
CA TYR A 90 6.85 -7.73 32.42
C TYR A 90 6.54 -6.89 31.20
N ASP A 91 6.09 -5.66 31.42
CA ASP A 91 5.59 -4.77 30.40
C ASP A 91 6.73 -4.07 29.63
N SER A 92 7.45 -4.86 28.81
CA SER A 92 8.56 -4.42 27.97
C SER A 92 9.07 -5.54 27.03
N PRO A 93 9.58 -5.21 25.83
CA PRO A 93 9.39 -3.97 25.08
C PRO A 93 7.97 -3.83 24.53
N VAL A 94 7.62 -2.67 23.97
CA VAL A 94 6.31 -2.46 23.34
C VAL A 94 6.00 -3.48 22.24
N GLY A 95 4.77 -3.98 22.21
CA GLY A 95 4.36 -4.94 21.20
C GLY A 95 3.03 -5.61 21.53
N ILE A 96 2.58 -6.47 20.61
CA ILE A 96 1.37 -7.26 20.77
C ILE A 96 1.79 -8.71 21.00
N VAL A 97 1.39 -9.27 22.13
CA VAL A 97 1.64 -10.68 22.45
C VAL A 97 0.52 -11.51 21.87
N GLY A 98 0.82 -12.33 20.85
CA GLY A 98 -0.16 -13.25 20.27
C GLY A 98 -0.40 -14.45 21.19
N THR A 99 -1.64 -14.93 21.24
CA THR A 99 -2.02 -16.14 21.99
C THR A 99 -2.56 -17.20 21.03
N HIS A 100 -1.97 -18.39 21.03
CA HIS A 100 -2.45 -19.52 20.23
C HIS A 100 -2.78 -20.73 21.12
N PHE A 101 -3.86 -21.43 20.82
CA PHE A 101 -4.33 -22.60 21.59
C PHE A 101 -4.96 -23.66 20.67
N ASN A 102 -5.19 -24.87 21.20
CA ASN A 102 -5.86 -25.92 20.45
C ASN A 102 -7.39 -25.75 20.43
N THR A 103 -7.99 -25.93 19.26
CA THR A 103 -9.43 -26.20 19.07
C THR A 103 -9.60 -27.52 18.32
N ASP A 104 -10.83 -28.02 18.16
CA ASP A 104 -11.09 -29.23 17.36
C ASP A 104 -10.75 -29.03 15.87
N ALA A 105 -10.81 -27.80 15.35
CA ALA A 105 -10.58 -27.49 13.94
C ALA A 105 -9.13 -27.05 13.63
N ASN A 106 -8.44 -26.43 14.59
CA ASN A 106 -7.13 -25.85 14.39
C ASN A 106 -6.24 -26.02 15.65
N PRO A 107 -5.09 -26.70 15.54
CA PRO A 107 -4.12 -26.82 16.63
C PRO A 107 -3.55 -25.47 17.11
N TYR A 108 -3.57 -24.44 16.27
CA TYR A 108 -3.03 -23.11 16.53
C TYR A 108 -4.09 -22.02 16.34
N ALA A 109 -5.31 -22.24 16.84
CA ALA A 109 -6.33 -21.22 16.84
C ALA A 109 -5.87 -19.99 17.62
N ALA A 110 -6.17 -18.79 17.11
CA ALA A 110 -5.84 -17.54 17.77
C ALA A 110 -6.89 -17.16 18.81
N ALA A 111 -6.43 -16.71 19.97
CA ALA A 111 -7.23 -16.00 20.97
C ALA A 111 -6.84 -14.50 20.94
N PRO A 112 -7.61 -13.61 21.60
CA PRO A 112 -7.16 -12.25 21.81
C PRO A 112 -5.74 -12.21 22.41
N GLY A 113 -4.91 -11.32 21.86
CA GLY A 113 -3.58 -11.05 22.41
C GLY A 113 -3.64 -10.20 23.67
N PHE A 114 -2.49 -9.65 24.07
CA PHE A 114 -2.43 -8.55 25.02
C PHE A 114 -1.27 -7.61 24.71
N LEU A 115 -1.39 -6.36 25.16
CA LEU A 115 -0.39 -5.32 24.85
C LEU A 115 0.77 -5.27 25.84
N LEU A 116 1.96 -5.07 25.30
CA LEU A 116 3.09 -4.50 26.03
C LEU A 116 3.19 -3.02 25.65
N LEU A 117 3.26 -2.12 26.64
CA LEU A 117 3.30 -0.65 26.49
C LEU A 117 4.64 -0.04 26.95
N ASP A 118 5.61 -0.89 27.26
CA ASP A 118 6.93 -0.52 27.74
C ASP A 118 6.96 0.29 29.05
N THR A 119 5.97 0.11 29.95
CA THR A 119 5.92 0.81 31.24
C THR A 119 7.03 0.40 32.21
N LYS A 120 7.79 -0.67 31.89
CA LYS A 120 8.84 -1.27 32.72
C LYS A 120 8.33 -1.75 34.08
N LYS A 121 7.06 -2.13 34.17
CA LYS A 121 6.40 -2.66 35.37
C LYS A 121 5.95 -4.10 35.16
N TRP A 122 5.77 -4.82 36.26
CA TRP A 122 5.06 -6.09 36.23
C TRP A 122 3.55 -5.80 36.21
N GLU A 123 2.90 -6.29 35.17
CA GLU A 123 1.47 -6.11 34.93
C GLU A 123 0.79 -7.48 34.91
N ARG A 124 -0.54 -7.47 35.00
CA ARG A 124 -1.37 -8.66 34.90
C ARG A 124 -2.40 -8.48 33.78
N THR A 125 -2.66 -9.53 33.01
CA THR A 125 -3.73 -9.57 31.99
C THR A 125 -4.59 -10.82 32.17
N LEU A 126 -5.76 -10.84 31.53
CA LEU A 126 -6.67 -11.98 31.47
C LEU A 126 -7.03 -12.29 30.01
N VAL A 127 -6.67 -13.47 29.51
CA VAL A 127 -6.99 -13.93 28.16
C VAL A 127 -8.07 -15.00 28.20
N HIS A 128 -9.10 -14.88 27.36
CA HIS A 128 -10.17 -15.87 27.23
C HIS A 128 -9.95 -16.74 26.00
N LEU A 129 -9.87 -18.05 26.22
CA LEU A 129 -9.84 -19.08 25.19
C LEU A 129 -11.25 -19.65 25.06
N SER A 130 -11.92 -19.35 23.94
CA SER A 130 -13.25 -19.88 23.64
C SER A 130 -13.14 -21.13 22.76
N ASN A 131 -14.02 -22.11 22.97
CA ASN A 131 -14.00 -23.40 22.26
C ASN A 131 -12.65 -24.14 22.37
N ALA A 132 -11.97 -23.97 23.49
CA ALA A 132 -10.68 -24.57 23.76
C ALA A 132 -10.80 -26.09 23.89
N LYS A 133 -9.93 -26.80 23.19
CA LYS A 133 -9.79 -28.25 23.31
C LYS A 133 -8.64 -28.65 24.23
N LEU A 134 -7.55 -27.86 24.19
CA LEU A 134 -6.31 -28.08 24.95
C LEU A 134 -5.96 -29.57 25.00
N ALA A 135 -5.71 -30.20 23.85
CA ALA A 135 -5.49 -31.64 23.75
C ALA A 135 -4.03 -32.03 23.44
N GLY A 136 -3.09 -31.12 23.66
CA GLY A 136 -1.68 -31.30 23.38
C GLY A 136 -1.41 -31.43 21.89
N LEU A 137 -2.10 -30.64 21.05
CA LEU A 137 -1.98 -30.73 19.59
C LEU A 137 -0.91 -29.78 19.01
N GLN A 138 -0.27 -28.94 19.83
CA GLN A 138 0.87 -28.13 19.38
C GLN A 138 2.19 -28.90 19.49
N ASN A 139 3.28 -28.27 19.02
CA ASN A 139 4.64 -28.79 19.14
C ASN A 139 4.93 -29.33 20.56
N ASP A 140 5.51 -30.54 20.60
CA ASP A 140 5.87 -31.28 21.82
C ASP A 140 4.72 -31.48 22.84
N GLY A 141 3.49 -31.58 22.32
CA GLY A 141 2.31 -31.85 23.12
C GLY A 141 1.81 -30.65 23.92
N ALA A 142 2.20 -29.43 23.54
CA ALA A 142 1.72 -28.21 24.18
C ALA A 142 0.24 -27.92 23.83
N ASP A 143 -0.44 -27.24 24.74
CA ASP A 143 -1.87 -26.91 24.65
C ASP A 143 -2.11 -25.47 24.19
N PHE A 144 -1.22 -24.57 24.61
CA PHE A 144 -1.22 -23.17 24.18
C PHE A 144 0.20 -22.59 24.17
N ARG A 145 0.38 -21.47 23.47
CA ARG A 145 1.63 -20.71 23.37
C ARG A 145 1.40 -19.21 23.29
N PHE A 146 2.38 -18.45 23.76
CA PHE A 146 2.46 -17.01 23.52
C PHE A 146 3.53 -16.69 22.49
N MET A 147 3.27 -15.71 21.62
CA MET A 147 4.14 -15.31 20.53
C MET A 147 4.56 -13.86 20.72
N TYR A 148 5.76 -13.66 21.29
CA TYR A 148 6.47 -12.38 21.28
C TYR A 148 7.90 -12.58 21.81
N PRO A 149 8.97 -12.34 21.00
CA PRO A 149 10.36 -12.63 21.41
C PRO A 149 10.83 -11.91 22.69
N GLY A 150 10.26 -10.74 22.99
CA GLY A 150 10.60 -9.95 24.18
C GLY A 150 9.92 -10.40 25.47
N LEU A 151 8.97 -11.35 25.40
CA LEU A 151 8.05 -11.65 26.49
C LEU A 151 8.75 -12.26 27.71
N ALA A 152 8.42 -11.73 28.89
CA ALA A 152 8.80 -12.31 30.17
C ALA A 152 7.55 -12.57 31.02
N ILE A 153 7.40 -13.81 31.51
CA ILE A 153 6.25 -14.25 32.32
C ILE A 153 6.75 -14.75 33.67
N SER A 154 6.14 -14.29 34.75
CA SER A 154 6.46 -14.73 36.12
C SER A 154 5.38 -15.59 36.75
N ARG A 155 4.17 -15.59 36.20
CA ARG A 155 3.05 -16.43 36.67
C ARG A 155 2.01 -16.62 35.59
N ILE A 156 1.42 -17.81 35.51
CA ILE A 156 0.19 -18.10 34.77
C ILE A 156 -0.77 -18.83 35.71
N GLU A 157 -2.03 -18.43 35.71
CA GLU A 157 -3.12 -19.10 36.41
C GLU A 157 -4.20 -19.45 35.40
N VAL A 158 -4.68 -20.69 35.44
CA VAL A 158 -5.70 -21.20 34.52
C VAL A 158 -7.01 -21.39 35.29
N TYR A 159 -8.10 -20.89 34.74
CA TYR A 159 -9.44 -20.98 35.31
C TYR A 159 -10.40 -21.63 34.31
N ASP A 160 -11.31 -22.45 34.83
CA ASP A 160 -12.41 -23.11 34.10
C ASP A 160 -13.68 -22.24 34.00
N SER A 161 -13.64 -21.06 34.60
CA SER A 161 -14.70 -20.06 34.63
C SER A 161 -14.09 -18.65 34.77
N LYS A 162 -14.77 -17.61 34.29
CA LYS A 162 -14.24 -16.24 34.34
C LYS A 162 -13.98 -15.82 35.80
N PRO A 163 -12.73 -15.58 36.19
CA PRO A 163 -12.43 -15.21 37.58
C PRO A 163 -12.77 -13.74 37.84
N ASP A 164 -13.19 -13.43 39.07
CA ASP A 164 -13.42 -12.05 39.52
C ASP A 164 -12.10 -11.37 39.91
N LEU A 165 -11.27 -11.09 38.90
CA LEU A 165 -10.00 -10.38 39.04
C LEU A 165 -10.16 -8.93 38.59
N LYS A 166 -9.72 -8.00 39.44
CA LYS A 166 -9.65 -6.57 39.09
C LYS A 166 -8.38 -6.31 38.29
N ILE A 167 -8.46 -6.55 36.98
CA ILE A 167 -7.37 -6.36 36.03
C ILE A 167 -7.79 -5.24 35.05
N PRO A 168 -6.96 -4.21 34.84
CA PRO A 168 -7.27 -3.21 33.83
C PRO A 168 -7.23 -3.83 32.43
N SER A 169 -8.22 -3.50 31.61
CA SER A 169 -8.22 -3.82 30.18
C SER A 169 -7.05 -3.16 29.45
N ASP A 170 -6.67 -3.69 28.29
CA ASP A 170 -5.64 -3.06 27.45
C ASP A 170 -6.02 -1.63 27.07
N LYS A 171 -7.32 -1.36 26.84
CA LYS A 171 -7.83 0.00 26.64
C LYS A 171 -7.54 0.91 27.83
N GLU A 172 -7.86 0.49 29.05
CA GLU A 172 -7.56 1.27 30.27
C GLU A 172 -6.04 1.47 30.47
N ARG A 173 -5.23 0.47 30.13
CA ARG A 173 -3.76 0.56 30.18
C ARG A 173 -3.22 1.55 29.16
N VAL A 174 -3.72 1.54 27.91
CA VAL A 174 -3.32 2.50 26.88
C VAL A 174 -3.70 3.92 27.31
N MET A 175 -4.94 4.12 27.77
CA MET A 175 -5.42 5.44 28.21
C MET A 175 -4.61 6.00 29.38
N SER A 176 -4.09 5.16 30.26
CA SER A 176 -3.31 5.58 31.44
C SER A 176 -1.81 5.71 31.20
N ASN A 177 -1.25 5.03 30.19
CA ASN A 177 0.20 4.96 29.97
C ASN A 177 0.70 5.52 28.63
N SER A 178 -0.18 5.78 27.65
CA SER A 178 0.25 6.26 26.33
C SER A 178 -0.02 7.76 26.12
N SER A 179 0.98 8.45 25.57
CA SER A 179 0.76 9.77 24.99
C SER A 179 -0.17 9.63 23.77
N HIS A 180 -1.18 10.48 23.71
CA HIS A 180 -2.12 10.50 22.60
C HIS A 180 -1.60 11.42 21.51
N SER A 181 -1.29 10.86 20.36
CA SER A 181 -1.02 11.62 19.15
C SER A 181 -2.34 12.24 18.66
N PRO A 182 -2.34 13.52 18.26
CA PRO A 182 -3.50 14.09 17.59
C PRO A 182 -3.72 13.37 16.27
N ARG A 183 -4.98 13.28 15.84
CA ARG A 183 -5.29 12.86 14.47
C ARG A 183 -4.71 13.87 13.49
N PRO A 184 -4.17 13.41 12.35
CA PRO A 184 -3.78 14.27 11.24
C PRO A 184 -4.87 15.24 10.83
N LYS A 185 -4.51 16.48 10.49
CA LYS A 185 -5.47 17.49 10.07
C LYS A 185 -5.77 17.32 8.58
N GLY A 186 -7.02 16.99 8.25
CA GLY A 186 -7.49 16.91 6.87
C GLY A 186 -6.95 15.73 6.05
N MET A 187 -6.24 14.79 6.68
CA MET A 187 -5.65 13.62 6.02
C MET A 187 -6.08 12.34 6.77
N PHE A 188 -6.32 11.26 6.04
CA PHE A 188 -6.57 9.95 6.59
C PHE A 188 -5.25 9.24 6.92
N TYR A 189 -5.19 8.59 8.07
CA TYR A 189 -4.06 7.76 8.47
C TYR A 189 -4.57 6.36 8.81
N THR A 190 -4.34 5.44 7.89
CA THR A 190 -4.96 4.12 7.89
C THR A 190 -3.93 3.07 8.27
N PHE A 191 -4.28 2.15 9.16
CA PHE A 191 -3.48 0.95 9.39
C PHE A 191 -4.04 -0.26 8.66
N GLY A 192 -3.19 -0.99 7.95
CA GLY A 192 -3.46 -2.31 7.41
C GLY A 192 -3.40 -3.40 8.48
N ASN A 193 -4.13 -4.49 8.19
CA ASN A 193 -4.45 -5.63 9.04
C ASN A 193 -5.59 -5.36 10.03
N ASP A 194 -6.42 -6.39 10.25
CA ASP A 194 -7.53 -6.33 11.20
C ASP A 194 -7.05 -5.95 12.60
N ALA A 195 -7.79 -5.03 13.24
CA ALA A 195 -7.60 -4.65 14.63
C ALA A 195 -8.42 -5.57 15.54
N ASP A 196 -7.84 -5.96 16.67
CA ASP A 196 -8.53 -6.70 17.73
C ASP A 196 -8.82 -5.81 18.95
N GLU A 197 -9.45 -6.38 19.97
CA GLU A 197 -9.80 -5.67 21.22
C GLU A 197 -8.58 -5.08 21.94
N SER A 198 -7.40 -5.68 21.76
CA SER A 198 -6.14 -5.21 22.35
C SER A 198 -5.50 -4.11 21.50
N SER A 199 -5.39 -4.31 20.19
CA SER A 199 -4.62 -3.43 19.31
C SER A 199 -5.35 -2.13 18.94
N ALA A 200 -6.69 -2.16 18.87
CA ALA A 200 -7.49 -1.00 18.46
C ALA A 200 -7.25 0.24 19.34
N ALA A 201 -7.14 0.07 20.66
CA ALA A 201 -6.87 1.18 21.58
C ALA A 201 -5.48 1.80 21.33
N LEU A 202 -4.47 0.97 21.07
CA LEU A 202 -3.12 1.44 20.73
C LEU A 202 -3.14 2.24 19.42
N TYR A 203 -3.75 1.71 18.36
CA TYR A 203 -3.82 2.40 17.07
C TYR A 203 -4.51 3.75 17.19
N ARG A 204 -5.61 3.81 17.95
CA ARG A 204 -6.27 5.07 18.27
C ARG A 204 -5.33 6.06 18.96
N SER A 205 -4.54 5.61 19.93
CA SER A 205 -3.58 6.49 20.61
C SER A 205 -2.49 7.05 19.68
N LEU A 206 -2.21 6.41 18.55
CA LEU A 206 -1.22 6.83 17.56
C LEU A 206 -1.76 7.82 16.52
N GLY A 207 -3.03 8.24 16.64
CA GLY A 207 -3.66 9.17 15.71
C GLY A 207 -4.25 8.52 14.46
N VAL A 208 -4.29 7.17 14.42
CA VAL A 208 -4.92 6.40 13.32
C VAL A 208 -6.40 6.78 13.21
N THR A 209 -6.84 7.01 11.98
CA THR A 209 -8.23 7.36 11.66
C THR A 209 -9.05 6.12 11.37
N SER A 210 -8.47 5.18 10.64
CA SER A 210 -9.16 3.98 10.16
C SER A 210 -8.27 2.74 10.12
N ILE A 211 -8.94 1.58 10.08
CA ILE A 211 -8.31 0.28 9.87
C ILE A 211 -8.77 -0.28 8.54
N GLU A 212 -7.85 -0.87 7.79
CA GLU A 212 -8.15 -1.55 6.55
C GLU A 212 -8.24 -3.06 6.74
N SER A 213 -9.26 -3.63 6.09
CA SER A 213 -9.51 -5.08 6.08
C SER A 213 -9.68 -5.59 4.66
N TYR A 214 -9.08 -6.74 4.36
CA TYR A 214 -9.24 -7.45 3.09
C TYR A 214 -10.59 -8.17 3.06
N VAL A 215 -11.62 -7.49 2.57
CA VAL A 215 -12.98 -8.02 2.43
C VAL A 215 -13.12 -8.68 1.07
N THR A 216 -12.83 -9.98 1.03
CA THR A 216 -12.92 -10.75 -0.21
C THR A 216 -14.29 -11.40 -0.39
N TRP A 217 -14.64 -11.72 -1.63
CA TRP A 217 -15.83 -12.51 -1.92
C TRP A 217 -15.83 -13.88 -1.22
N GLU A 218 -14.67 -14.55 -1.18
CA GLU A 218 -14.45 -15.79 -0.43
C GLU A 218 -14.76 -15.62 1.05
N THR A 219 -14.29 -14.57 1.72
CA THR A 219 -14.56 -14.39 3.16
C THR A 219 -16.05 -14.18 3.48
N CYS A 220 -16.86 -13.79 2.49
CA CYS A 220 -18.26 -13.46 2.71
C CYS A 220 -19.25 -14.51 2.16
N GLU A 221 -18.87 -15.33 1.18
CA GLU A 221 -19.81 -16.23 0.48
C GLU A 221 -19.20 -17.61 0.14
N ARG A 222 -18.27 -18.14 0.97
CA ARG A 222 -17.56 -19.40 0.67
C ARG A 222 -18.41 -20.66 0.62
N ASP A 223 -19.50 -20.73 1.39
CA ASP A 223 -20.28 -21.96 1.59
C ASP A 223 -21.25 -22.28 0.44
N GLY A 224 -21.31 -21.41 -0.56
CA GLY A 224 -22.13 -21.54 -1.76
C GLY A 224 -22.84 -20.25 -2.13
N GLU A 225 -23.28 -20.18 -3.38
CA GLU A 225 -24.06 -19.04 -3.88
C GLU A 225 -25.30 -18.77 -3.02
N GLY A 226 -25.46 -17.52 -2.60
CA GLY A 226 -26.52 -17.02 -1.72
C GLY A 226 -26.27 -17.24 -0.22
N LYS A 227 -25.20 -17.94 0.17
CA LYS A 227 -24.91 -18.27 1.59
C LYS A 227 -23.88 -17.31 2.17
N TRP A 228 -24.36 -16.13 2.55
CA TRP A 228 -23.53 -15.09 3.12
C TRP A 228 -23.17 -15.33 4.58
N ASP A 229 -21.88 -15.24 4.92
CA ASP A 229 -21.37 -15.17 6.29
C ASP A 229 -20.66 -13.83 6.51
N TRP A 230 -21.20 -13.05 7.45
CA TRP A 230 -20.68 -11.72 7.78
C TRP A 230 -20.03 -11.67 9.16
N THR A 231 -19.93 -12.81 9.87
CA THR A 231 -19.59 -12.88 11.30
C THR A 231 -18.24 -12.24 11.61
N GLN A 232 -17.22 -12.49 10.79
CA GLN A 232 -15.89 -11.88 10.94
C GLN A 232 -15.98 -10.34 10.85
N TRP A 233 -16.68 -9.83 9.85
CA TRP A 233 -16.77 -8.41 9.55
C TRP A 233 -17.67 -7.66 10.54
N ASP A 234 -18.74 -8.28 11.03
CA ASP A 234 -19.55 -7.73 12.12
C ASP A 234 -18.72 -7.51 13.38
N LYS A 235 -17.88 -8.50 13.73
CA LYS A 235 -16.96 -8.40 14.86
C LYS A 235 -15.95 -7.27 14.64
N GLN A 236 -15.35 -7.19 13.46
CA GLN A 236 -14.40 -6.12 13.12
C GLN A 236 -15.04 -4.73 13.26
N VAL A 237 -16.22 -4.53 12.65
CA VAL A 237 -16.97 -3.27 12.73
C VAL A 237 -17.31 -2.90 14.16
N GLN A 238 -17.67 -3.87 15.01
CA GLN A 238 -17.95 -3.63 16.43
C GLN A 238 -16.69 -3.14 17.17
N ILE A 239 -15.55 -3.81 17.00
CA ILE A 239 -14.26 -3.43 17.62
C ILE A 239 -13.86 -2.01 17.22
N LEU A 240 -14.01 -1.66 15.94
CA LEU A 240 -13.67 -0.32 15.44
C LEU A 240 -14.57 0.76 16.06
N LYS A 241 -15.90 0.52 16.12
CA LYS A 241 -16.85 1.44 16.75
C LYS A 241 -16.54 1.67 18.23
N ASP A 242 -16.24 0.61 18.97
CA ASP A 242 -15.96 0.67 20.41
C ASP A 242 -14.66 1.44 20.73
N ASN A 243 -13.81 1.68 19.73
CA ASN A 243 -12.55 2.41 19.84
C ASN A 243 -12.53 3.72 19.03
N ASP A 244 -13.69 4.16 18.52
CA ASP A 244 -13.85 5.36 17.68
C ASP A 244 -12.90 5.37 16.45
N LEU A 245 -12.59 4.18 15.92
CA LEU A 245 -11.89 4.01 14.66
C LEU A 245 -12.89 3.85 13.51
N LYS A 246 -12.50 4.31 12.33
CA LYS A 246 -13.24 4.07 11.08
C LYS A 246 -12.71 2.83 10.36
N TRP A 247 -13.36 2.46 9.27
CA TRP A 247 -13.06 1.28 8.48
C TRP A 247 -12.79 1.63 7.03
N VAL A 248 -11.77 1.02 6.45
CA VAL A 248 -11.49 0.98 5.01
C VAL A 248 -11.67 -0.47 4.55
N PRO A 249 -12.89 -0.90 4.15
CA PRO A 249 -13.03 -2.19 3.50
C PRO A 249 -12.31 -2.16 2.15
N PHE A 250 -11.28 -2.99 2.00
CA PHE A 250 -10.70 -3.32 0.71
C PHE A 250 -11.57 -4.40 0.08
N ILE A 251 -12.41 -4.02 -0.87
CA ILE A 251 -13.36 -4.90 -1.55
C ILE A 251 -12.65 -5.54 -2.73
N ILE A 252 -12.46 -6.86 -2.65
CA ILE A 252 -11.59 -7.58 -3.58
C ILE A 252 -12.36 -8.67 -4.33
N LEU A 253 -12.43 -8.55 -5.65
CA LEU A 253 -12.88 -9.59 -6.57
C LEU A 253 -11.99 -9.58 -7.81
N GLY A 254 -11.45 -10.74 -8.18
CA GLY A 254 -10.56 -10.88 -9.33
C GLY A 254 -9.35 -11.76 -9.02
N PRO A 255 -8.53 -11.40 -8.02
CA PRO A 255 -7.46 -12.27 -7.52
C PRO A 255 -7.96 -13.67 -7.14
N ALA A 256 -7.13 -14.68 -7.35
CA ALA A 256 -7.50 -16.07 -7.12
C ALA A 256 -7.91 -16.35 -5.66
N TYR A 257 -7.27 -15.72 -4.67
CA TYR A 257 -7.62 -15.90 -3.26
C TYR A 257 -8.95 -15.26 -2.87
N SER A 258 -9.44 -14.32 -3.69
CA SER A 258 -10.62 -13.54 -3.37
C SER A 258 -11.91 -14.21 -3.82
N THR A 259 -11.86 -15.11 -4.80
CA THR A 259 -13.04 -15.77 -5.36
C THR A 259 -13.45 -17.01 -4.55
N PRO A 260 -14.74 -17.39 -4.51
CA PRO A 260 -15.13 -18.64 -3.89
C PRO A 260 -14.80 -19.90 -4.67
N ASN A 261 -14.54 -21.00 -3.96
CA ASN A 261 -14.31 -22.33 -4.57
C ASN A 261 -15.46 -22.75 -5.52
N TRP A 262 -16.71 -22.50 -5.12
CA TRP A 262 -17.87 -22.85 -5.93
C TRP A 262 -17.95 -22.03 -7.23
N PHE A 263 -17.48 -20.78 -7.22
CA PHE A 263 -17.43 -19.95 -8.42
C PHE A 263 -16.31 -20.41 -9.35
N ARG A 264 -15.09 -20.63 -8.82
CA ARG A 264 -13.95 -21.16 -9.60
C ARG A 264 -14.25 -22.52 -10.26
N ALA A 265 -15.06 -23.36 -9.61
CA ALA A 265 -15.49 -24.64 -10.15
C ALA A 265 -16.64 -24.53 -11.17
N SER A 266 -17.24 -23.35 -11.33
CA SER A 266 -18.38 -23.13 -12.21
C SER A 266 -17.94 -22.79 -13.65
N LYS A 267 -18.89 -22.87 -14.58
CA LYS A 267 -18.69 -22.42 -15.98
C LYS A 267 -18.60 -20.90 -16.15
N ASP A 268 -18.92 -20.14 -15.10
CA ASP A 268 -18.91 -18.68 -15.12
C ASP A 268 -17.51 -18.13 -14.82
N HIS A 269 -16.61 -18.97 -14.28
CA HIS A 269 -15.18 -18.67 -14.15
C HIS A 269 -14.51 -18.65 -15.52
N VAL A 270 -13.81 -17.55 -15.81
CA VAL A 270 -12.94 -17.42 -16.97
C VAL A 270 -11.59 -16.91 -16.46
N PRO A 271 -10.57 -17.78 -16.35
CA PRO A 271 -9.27 -17.35 -15.86
C PRO A 271 -8.56 -16.47 -16.89
N CYS A 272 -7.69 -15.59 -16.43
CA CYS A 272 -6.71 -14.98 -17.32
C CYS A 272 -5.73 -16.06 -17.80
N ARG A 273 -5.25 -15.92 -19.04
CA ARG A 273 -4.35 -16.89 -19.68
C ARG A 273 -3.06 -16.18 -20.09
N CYS A 274 -1.93 -16.77 -19.71
CA CYS A 274 -0.60 -16.24 -20.00
C CYS A 274 -0.29 -16.37 -21.50
N LEU A 275 0.20 -15.31 -22.13
CA LEU A 275 0.59 -15.26 -23.55
C LEU A 275 1.95 -15.93 -23.81
N GLU A 276 2.81 -15.95 -22.81
CA GLU A 276 4.14 -16.58 -22.85
C GLU A 276 4.08 -18.12 -22.77
N HIS A 277 3.09 -18.67 -22.08
CA HIS A 277 3.02 -20.11 -21.81
C HIS A 277 1.74 -20.77 -22.32
N GLU A 278 0.70 -19.98 -22.63
CA GLU A 278 -0.66 -20.49 -22.87
C GLU A 278 -1.16 -21.37 -21.72
N ILE A 279 -0.93 -20.93 -20.49
CA ILE A 279 -1.39 -21.61 -19.27
C ILE A 279 -2.39 -20.68 -18.58
N ASP A 280 -3.50 -21.26 -18.14
CA ASP A 280 -4.50 -20.55 -17.36
C ASP A 280 -3.98 -20.28 -15.94
N SER A 281 -4.22 -19.08 -15.45
CA SER A 281 -4.09 -18.76 -14.03
C SER A 281 -5.33 -19.26 -13.25
N LYS A 282 -5.44 -18.85 -11.99
CA LYS A 282 -6.70 -18.85 -11.24
C LYS A 282 -7.23 -17.44 -10.95
N VAL A 283 -6.49 -16.40 -11.36
CA VAL A 283 -6.95 -15.02 -11.34
C VAL A 283 -7.99 -14.84 -12.46
N GLU A 284 -9.06 -14.10 -12.20
CA GLU A 284 -10.07 -13.83 -13.22
C GLU A 284 -9.51 -13.01 -14.38
N SER A 285 -9.94 -13.38 -15.59
CA SER A 285 -9.84 -12.49 -16.74
C SER A 285 -10.77 -11.30 -16.53
N ARG A 286 -10.27 -10.08 -16.64
CA ARG A 286 -11.13 -8.88 -16.71
C ARG A 286 -12.07 -8.89 -17.92
N TRP A 287 -11.76 -9.69 -18.94
CA TRP A 287 -12.66 -9.90 -20.09
C TRP A 287 -13.74 -10.97 -19.84
N ASN A 288 -13.84 -11.53 -18.62
CA ASN A 288 -14.88 -12.49 -18.26
C ASN A 288 -16.28 -11.83 -18.34
N PRO A 289 -17.16 -12.22 -19.28
CA PRO A 289 -18.49 -11.60 -19.43
C PRO A 289 -19.44 -11.90 -18.25
N ASN A 290 -19.13 -12.89 -17.41
CA ASN A 290 -19.96 -13.29 -16.27
C ASN A 290 -19.53 -12.61 -14.97
N LEU A 291 -18.32 -12.09 -14.86
CA LEU A 291 -17.80 -11.51 -13.63
C LEU A 291 -18.56 -10.23 -13.18
N PRO A 292 -18.93 -9.30 -14.08
CA PRO A 292 -19.59 -8.04 -13.71
C PRO A 292 -20.86 -8.20 -12.84
N LYS A 293 -21.72 -9.19 -13.13
CA LYS A 293 -22.95 -9.44 -12.34
C LYS A 293 -22.65 -9.90 -10.91
N TYR A 294 -21.55 -10.61 -10.68
CA TYR A 294 -21.15 -11.06 -9.36
C TYR A 294 -20.57 -9.92 -8.52
N ILE A 295 -19.79 -9.04 -9.16
CA ILE A 295 -19.27 -7.82 -8.52
C ILE A 295 -20.42 -6.89 -8.12
N ASP A 296 -21.36 -6.60 -9.02
CA ASP A 296 -22.54 -5.77 -8.70
C ASP A 296 -23.36 -6.38 -7.55
N ARG A 297 -23.54 -7.71 -7.53
CA ARG A 297 -24.24 -8.42 -6.44
C ARG A 297 -23.49 -8.28 -5.12
N PHE A 298 -22.18 -8.54 -5.12
CA PHE A 298 -21.36 -8.46 -3.91
C PHE A 298 -21.41 -7.05 -3.30
N LEU A 299 -21.19 -6.02 -4.13
CA LEU A 299 -21.27 -4.62 -3.71
C LEU A 299 -22.66 -4.27 -3.15
N SER A 300 -23.72 -4.77 -3.78
CA SER A 300 -25.10 -4.58 -3.30
C SER A 300 -25.32 -5.19 -1.91
N GLU A 301 -24.95 -6.46 -1.69
CA GLU A 301 -25.14 -7.13 -0.40
C GLU A 301 -24.25 -6.53 0.69
N PHE A 302 -23.01 -6.19 0.36
CA PHE A 302 -22.10 -5.50 1.27
C PHE A 302 -22.66 -4.13 1.69
N ALA A 303 -23.15 -3.33 0.73
CA ALA A 303 -23.74 -2.02 1.01
C ALA A 303 -25.04 -2.09 1.80
N LYS A 304 -25.90 -3.10 1.57
CA LYS A 304 -27.11 -3.34 2.39
C LYS A 304 -26.77 -3.50 3.87
N ARG A 305 -25.67 -4.19 4.16
CA ARG A 305 -25.23 -4.46 5.53
C ARG A 305 -24.48 -3.30 6.17
N TYR A 306 -23.47 -2.75 5.48
CA TYR A 306 -22.52 -1.81 6.08
C TYR A 306 -22.65 -0.37 5.59
N GLY A 307 -23.32 -0.11 4.46
CA GLY A 307 -23.36 1.22 3.82
C GLY A 307 -23.98 2.32 4.69
N LYS A 308 -24.82 1.96 5.66
CA LYS A 308 -25.44 2.90 6.63
C LYS A 308 -24.86 2.81 8.04
N SER A 309 -23.79 2.06 8.23
CA SER A 309 -23.21 1.78 9.55
C SER A 309 -22.51 2.98 10.19
N GLY A 310 -22.14 4.00 9.40
CA GLY A 310 -21.37 5.17 9.81
C GLY A 310 -19.89 4.89 10.14
N VAL A 311 -19.43 3.64 9.96
CA VAL A 311 -18.06 3.22 10.29
C VAL A 311 -17.08 3.40 9.13
N ILE A 312 -17.56 3.41 7.89
CA ILE A 312 -16.69 3.45 6.70
C ILE A 312 -16.11 4.86 6.52
N GLU A 313 -14.78 4.98 6.45
CA GLU A 313 -14.05 6.20 6.09
C GLU A 313 -13.94 6.33 4.57
N SER A 314 -13.53 5.25 3.92
CA SER A 314 -13.43 5.12 2.46
C SER A 314 -13.59 3.65 2.05
N VAL A 315 -13.87 3.40 0.79
CA VAL A 315 -13.84 2.05 0.19
C VAL A 315 -12.60 1.96 -0.69
N LEU A 316 -11.82 0.88 -0.57
CA LEU A 316 -10.72 0.58 -1.47
C LEU A 316 -11.12 -0.56 -2.42
N LEU A 317 -10.75 -0.47 -3.69
CA LEU A 317 -11.13 -1.44 -4.73
C LEU A 317 -9.95 -2.29 -5.16
N GLY A 318 -10.14 -3.61 -5.03
CA GLY A 318 -9.17 -4.63 -5.41
C GLY A 318 -9.66 -5.40 -6.63
N ILE A 319 -9.20 -5.04 -7.82
CA ILE A 319 -9.90 -5.36 -9.07
C ILE A 319 -9.26 -6.47 -9.90
N GLN A 320 -7.97 -6.74 -9.71
CA GLN A 320 -7.22 -7.77 -10.44
C GLN A 320 -5.87 -8.10 -9.78
N GLY A 321 -4.97 -8.77 -10.51
CA GLY A 321 -3.61 -9.04 -10.07
C GLY A 321 -3.49 -10.12 -9.00
N ASP A 322 -2.34 -10.13 -8.33
CA ASP A 322 -2.02 -11.10 -7.28
C ASP A 322 -2.54 -10.65 -5.91
N PHE A 323 -2.52 -9.35 -5.63
CA PHE A 323 -2.89 -8.79 -4.32
C PHE A 323 -4.12 -7.87 -4.35
N GLY A 324 -4.67 -7.60 -5.54
CA GLY A 324 -5.86 -6.75 -5.74
C GLY A 324 -5.56 -5.47 -6.52
N GLU A 325 -4.29 -5.15 -6.80
CA GLU A 325 -3.95 -3.92 -7.52
C GLU A 325 -4.50 -3.92 -8.96
N ALA A 326 -4.73 -2.72 -9.50
CA ALA A 326 -5.09 -2.47 -10.89
C ALA A 326 -3.91 -2.70 -11.87
N ILE A 327 -3.29 -3.87 -11.76
CA ILE A 327 -2.23 -4.42 -12.62
C ILE A 327 -2.50 -5.91 -12.86
N TYR A 328 -1.85 -6.48 -13.87
CA TYR A 328 -1.86 -7.92 -14.08
C TYR A 328 -0.85 -8.64 -13.18
N SER A 329 -0.95 -9.97 -13.11
CA SER A 329 -0.14 -10.82 -12.22
C SER A 329 1.38 -10.65 -12.48
N VAL A 330 2.17 -10.70 -11.41
CA VAL A 330 3.62 -10.44 -11.41
C VAL A 330 4.40 -11.50 -10.63
N THR A 331 3.98 -11.84 -9.40
CA THR A 331 4.80 -12.67 -8.48
C THR A 331 4.01 -13.52 -7.48
N GLY A 332 2.69 -13.62 -7.62
CA GLY A 332 1.78 -14.34 -6.69
C GLY A 332 2.40 -15.50 -5.89
N GLY A 333 2.15 -15.54 -4.59
CA GLY A 333 2.71 -16.55 -3.71
C GLY A 333 2.33 -16.38 -2.24
N GLY A 334 2.86 -17.27 -1.40
CA GLY A 334 2.64 -17.25 0.04
C GLY A 334 1.15 -17.37 0.40
N TRP A 335 0.63 -16.40 1.13
CA TRP A 335 -0.74 -16.43 1.63
C TRP A 335 -1.81 -16.41 0.52
N THR A 336 -1.48 -15.90 -0.67
CA THR A 336 -2.39 -15.88 -1.83
C THR A 336 -2.72 -17.29 -2.34
N PHE A 337 -1.95 -18.32 -1.97
CA PHE A 337 -2.21 -19.73 -2.31
C PHE A 337 -3.07 -20.46 -1.27
N ASN A 338 -3.30 -19.88 -0.09
CA ASN A 338 -3.99 -20.56 1.01
C ASN A 338 -5.41 -21.01 0.64
N VAL A 339 -6.10 -20.22 -0.18
CA VAL A 339 -7.48 -20.49 -0.62
C VAL A 339 -7.52 -21.28 -1.93
N PRO A 340 -6.89 -20.83 -3.03
CA PRO A 340 -7.04 -21.46 -4.32
C PRO A 340 -6.04 -22.61 -4.56
N GLY A 341 -5.05 -22.82 -3.67
CA GLY A 341 -3.86 -23.61 -3.95
C GLY A 341 -2.93 -22.91 -4.94
N GLU A 342 -1.77 -23.52 -5.23
CA GLU A 342 -0.83 -22.98 -6.23
C GLU A 342 -1.50 -22.78 -7.60
N TYR A 343 -1.09 -21.73 -8.31
CA TYR A 343 -1.57 -21.38 -9.65
C TYR A 343 -0.49 -20.67 -10.46
N HIS A 344 -0.64 -20.69 -11.79
CA HIS A 344 0.30 -20.05 -12.70
C HIS A 344 0.26 -18.51 -12.57
N ASN A 345 1.41 -17.93 -12.24
CA ASN A 345 1.62 -16.50 -12.06
C ASN A 345 3.09 -16.16 -12.36
N HIS A 346 3.35 -14.97 -12.89
CA HIS A 346 4.66 -14.35 -13.15
C HIS A 346 4.43 -13.02 -13.90
N ALA A 347 5.44 -12.16 -13.96
CA ALA A 347 5.43 -10.99 -14.83
C ALA A 347 5.27 -11.42 -16.30
N GLY A 348 4.20 -10.95 -16.95
CA GLY A 348 3.86 -11.35 -18.32
C GLY A 348 2.59 -10.70 -18.83
N TYR A 349 2.14 -11.10 -20.02
CA TYR A 349 0.91 -10.63 -20.63
C TYR A 349 -0.22 -11.63 -20.43
N TRP A 350 -1.21 -11.26 -19.62
CA TRP A 350 -2.29 -12.14 -19.16
C TRP A 350 -3.56 -12.00 -20.01
N CYS A 351 -3.41 -12.09 -21.33
CA CYS A 351 -4.44 -11.78 -22.33
C CYS A 351 -4.65 -12.85 -23.41
N ALA A 352 -4.13 -14.08 -23.22
CA ALA A 352 -4.27 -15.14 -24.22
C ALA A 352 -5.65 -15.81 -24.27
N ASP A 353 -6.62 -15.32 -23.48
CA ASP A 353 -8.00 -15.82 -23.55
C ASP A 353 -8.75 -15.27 -24.77
N LYS A 354 -9.79 -15.99 -25.20
CA LYS A 354 -10.53 -15.66 -26.42
C LYS A 354 -11.25 -14.30 -26.36
N TYR A 355 -11.66 -13.84 -25.17
CA TYR A 355 -12.39 -12.59 -25.01
C TYR A 355 -11.43 -11.40 -25.09
N ALA A 356 -10.24 -11.54 -24.52
CA ALA A 356 -9.14 -10.60 -24.69
C ALA A 356 -8.75 -10.43 -26.16
N LEU A 357 -8.57 -11.53 -26.90
CA LEU A 357 -8.27 -11.47 -28.34
C LEU A 357 -9.37 -10.80 -29.16
N GLU A 358 -10.64 -11.05 -28.83
CA GLU A 358 -11.77 -10.37 -29.47
C GLU A 358 -11.75 -8.85 -29.20
N SER A 359 -11.43 -8.44 -27.97
CA SER A 359 -11.32 -7.02 -27.60
C SER A 359 -10.13 -6.35 -28.32
N PHE A 360 -8.97 -7.02 -28.44
CA PHE A 360 -7.85 -6.52 -29.23
C PHE A 360 -8.19 -6.31 -30.71
N ARG A 361 -8.94 -7.24 -31.31
CA ARG A 361 -9.43 -7.10 -32.68
C ARG A 361 -10.35 -5.90 -32.85
N LYS A 362 -11.25 -5.65 -31.89
CA LYS A 362 -12.12 -4.47 -31.87
C LYS A 362 -11.31 -3.18 -31.76
N TYR A 363 -10.28 -3.16 -30.90
CA TYR A 363 -9.36 -2.02 -30.82
C TYR A 363 -8.67 -1.76 -32.16
N ALA A 364 -8.11 -2.79 -32.79
CA ALA A 364 -7.42 -2.65 -34.07
C ALA A 364 -8.37 -2.19 -35.19
N GLU A 365 -9.60 -2.72 -35.22
CA GLU A 365 -10.66 -2.28 -36.15
C GLU A 365 -11.05 -0.82 -35.91
N ALA A 366 -11.27 -0.41 -34.66
CA ALA A 366 -11.62 0.97 -34.32
C ALA A 366 -10.53 1.96 -34.72
N LYS A 367 -9.25 1.58 -34.56
CA LYS A 367 -8.10 2.44 -34.88
C LYS A 367 -7.80 2.53 -36.38
N TYR A 368 -7.92 1.43 -37.12
CA TYR A 368 -7.43 1.34 -38.51
C TYR A 368 -8.52 1.09 -39.56
N GLY A 369 -9.71 0.64 -39.16
CA GLY A 369 -10.87 0.40 -40.02
C GLY A 369 -10.77 -0.80 -40.98
N SER A 370 -9.58 -1.31 -41.30
CA SER A 370 -9.39 -2.44 -42.22
C SER A 370 -8.10 -3.21 -41.98
N ALA A 371 -8.06 -4.48 -42.41
CA ALA A 371 -6.85 -5.30 -42.34
C ALA A 371 -5.69 -4.73 -43.17
N ASP A 372 -5.95 -4.09 -44.31
CA ASP A 372 -4.91 -3.47 -45.14
C ASP A 372 -4.23 -2.29 -44.42
N ALA A 373 -5.01 -1.46 -43.72
CA ALA A 373 -4.47 -0.37 -42.92
C ALA A 373 -3.64 -0.89 -41.73
N ILE A 374 -4.10 -1.95 -41.06
CA ILE A 374 -3.36 -2.64 -39.99
C ILE A 374 -2.03 -3.19 -40.55
N ASN A 375 -2.09 -3.91 -41.67
CA ASN A 375 -0.92 -4.49 -42.33
C ASN A 375 0.13 -3.44 -42.68
N LYS A 376 -0.32 -2.28 -43.19
CA LYS A 376 0.55 -1.14 -43.50
C LYS A 376 1.22 -0.58 -42.24
N ALA A 377 0.47 -0.41 -41.15
CA ALA A 377 0.97 0.16 -39.90
C ALA A 377 1.93 -0.80 -39.17
N TRP A 378 1.60 -2.10 -39.16
CA TRP A 378 2.27 -3.10 -38.33
C TRP A 378 3.28 -3.97 -39.08
N GLY A 379 3.39 -3.82 -40.40
CA GLY A 379 4.25 -4.68 -41.24
C GLY A 379 3.79 -6.14 -41.24
N THR A 380 2.47 -6.36 -41.26
CA THR A 380 1.82 -7.68 -41.21
C THR A 380 1.10 -8.00 -42.52
N SER A 381 0.46 -9.18 -42.59
CA SER A 381 -0.22 -9.69 -43.79
C SER A 381 -1.55 -10.39 -43.47
N PHE A 382 -2.30 -9.88 -42.50
CA PHE A 382 -3.60 -10.41 -42.13
C PHE A 382 -4.60 -10.28 -43.29
N THR A 383 -5.33 -11.37 -43.58
CA THR A 383 -6.31 -11.41 -44.68
C THR A 383 -7.67 -10.79 -44.31
N SER A 384 -7.92 -10.56 -43.02
CA SER A 384 -9.12 -9.91 -42.48
C SER A 384 -8.90 -9.52 -41.01
N ILE A 385 -9.75 -8.66 -40.46
CA ILE A 385 -9.71 -8.27 -39.04
C ILE A 385 -9.85 -9.50 -38.12
N ALA A 386 -10.67 -10.49 -38.52
CA ALA A 386 -10.83 -11.74 -37.77
C ALA A 386 -9.54 -12.59 -37.68
N LYS A 387 -8.51 -12.27 -38.48
CA LYS A 387 -7.19 -12.92 -38.46
C LYS A 387 -6.11 -12.10 -37.76
N VAL A 388 -6.43 -10.88 -37.30
CA VAL A 388 -5.53 -10.09 -36.47
C VAL A 388 -5.24 -10.85 -35.17
N ASP A 389 -3.99 -10.79 -34.73
CA ASP A 389 -3.48 -11.47 -33.55
C ASP A 389 -2.43 -10.62 -32.83
N PHE A 390 -2.13 -10.95 -31.58
CA PHE A 390 -1.12 -10.32 -30.73
C PHE A 390 0.27 -10.30 -31.40
N PRO A 391 1.24 -9.50 -30.90
CA PRO A 391 2.59 -9.46 -31.45
C PRO A 391 3.26 -10.82 -31.65
N GLY A 392 2.99 -11.77 -30.75
CA GLY A 392 3.34 -13.18 -30.84
C GLY A 392 2.74 -13.98 -29.68
N HIS A 393 2.88 -15.29 -29.72
CA HIS A 393 2.56 -16.22 -28.63
C HIS A 393 3.81 -17.02 -28.29
N GLN A 394 4.04 -17.34 -27.02
CA GLN A 394 5.19 -18.15 -26.57
C GLN A 394 6.54 -17.65 -27.15
N ASP A 395 7.30 -18.52 -27.83
CA ASP A 395 8.60 -18.17 -28.41
C ASP A 395 8.51 -17.03 -29.44
N ASP A 396 7.40 -16.88 -30.16
CA ASP A 396 7.21 -15.78 -31.11
C ASP A 396 7.09 -14.43 -30.41
N LEU A 397 6.52 -14.40 -29.19
CA LEU A 397 6.48 -13.19 -28.36
C LEU A 397 7.88 -12.82 -27.90
N THR A 398 8.67 -13.78 -27.40
CA THR A 398 10.06 -13.56 -27.01
C THR A 398 10.91 -13.07 -28.20
N ALA A 399 10.73 -13.67 -29.37
CA ALA A 399 11.39 -13.22 -30.60
C ALA A 399 10.94 -11.81 -31.01
N PHE A 400 9.67 -11.46 -30.79
CA PHE A 400 9.15 -10.11 -31.03
C PHE A 400 9.83 -9.09 -30.11
N GLU A 401 9.84 -9.32 -28.80
CA GLU A 401 10.47 -8.43 -27.81
C GLU A 401 11.97 -8.28 -28.06
N ALA A 402 12.66 -9.37 -28.47
CA ALA A 402 14.07 -9.31 -28.83
C ALA A 402 14.37 -8.38 -30.02
N ARG A 403 13.42 -8.16 -30.93
CA ARG A 403 13.56 -7.15 -32.00
C ARG A 403 13.45 -5.72 -31.48
N LEU A 404 12.67 -5.48 -30.41
CA LEU A 404 12.61 -4.17 -29.75
C LEU A 404 13.92 -3.83 -29.03
N ALA A 405 14.66 -4.83 -28.57
CA ALA A 405 15.94 -4.64 -27.87
C ALA A 405 17.16 -4.45 -28.79
N LYS A 406 17.05 -4.84 -30.06
CA LYS A 406 18.12 -4.68 -31.09
C LYS A 406 17.97 -3.35 -31.81
N ASP A 407 18.93 -3.01 -32.69
CA ASP A 407 18.82 -1.85 -33.60
C ASP A 407 17.56 -1.91 -34.52
N ASP A 408 16.88 -3.06 -34.56
CA ASP A 408 15.54 -3.26 -35.14
C ASP A 408 14.43 -2.49 -34.39
N ALA A 409 14.69 -1.99 -33.18
CA ALA A 409 13.86 -0.97 -32.54
C ALA A 409 13.65 0.19 -33.50
N GLY A 410 14.64 0.53 -34.35
CA GLY A 410 14.50 1.54 -35.39
C GLY A 410 13.47 1.24 -36.47
N ASN A 411 12.88 0.04 -36.55
CA ASN A 411 11.82 -0.27 -37.50
C ASN A 411 10.47 0.35 -37.04
N PRO A 412 9.96 1.36 -37.77
CA PRO A 412 8.71 2.05 -37.44
C PRO A 412 7.50 1.13 -37.23
N GLN A 413 7.39 0.07 -38.05
CA GLN A 413 6.25 -0.82 -38.04
C GLN A 413 6.25 -1.75 -36.81
N VAL A 414 7.45 -2.17 -36.38
CA VAL A 414 7.63 -2.96 -35.15
C VAL A 414 7.30 -2.11 -33.92
N ARG A 415 7.81 -0.87 -33.87
CA ARG A 415 7.46 0.10 -32.81
C ARG A 415 5.96 0.32 -32.72
N ARG A 416 5.33 0.65 -33.85
CA ARG A 416 3.89 0.95 -33.90
C ARG A 416 3.05 -0.25 -33.46
N ARG A 417 3.36 -1.45 -33.93
CA ARG A 417 2.64 -2.67 -33.51
C ARG A 417 2.78 -2.92 -32.00
N TRP A 418 3.96 -2.71 -31.44
CA TRP A 418 4.19 -2.88 -30.00
C TRP A 418 3.43 -1.84 -29.17
N LEU A 419 3.59 -0.56 -29.51
CA LEU A 419 2.89 0.53 -28.83
C LEU A 419 1.39 0.32 -28.87
N ASP A 420 0.82 -0.07 -30.02
CA ASP A 420 -0.61 -0.35 -30.12
C ASP A 420 -1.07 -1.51 -29.25
N PHE A 421 -0.26 -2.57 -29.13
CA PHE A 421 -0.56 -3.69 -28.24
C PHE A 421 -0.55 -3.27 -26.77
N ILE A 422 0.47 -2.53 -26.33
CA ILE A 422 0.58 -2.08 -24.94
C ILE A 422 -0.44 -0.99 -24.60
N ASP A 423 -0.72 -0.06 -25.53
CA ASP A 423 -1.77 0.95 -25.37
C ASP A 423 -3.13 0.30 -25.19
N TRP A 424 -3.47 -0.70 -26.00
CA TRP A 424 -4.67 -1.50 -25.81
C TRP A 424 -4.66 -2.20 -24.44
N TYR A 425 -3.59 -2.90 -24.09
CA TYR A 425 -3.50 -3.66 -22.85
C TYR A 425 -3.68 -2.79 -21.60
N ARG A 426 -3.11 -1.57 -21.62
CA ARG A 426 -3.27 -0.54 -20.58
C ARG A 426 -4.67 0.09 -20.57
N ALA A 427 -5.23 0.36 -21.75
CA ALA A 427 -6.59 0.88 -21.87
C ALA A 427 -7.60 -0.10 -21.28
N GLU A 428 -7.44 -1.40 -21.52
CA GLU A 428 -8.34 -2.42 -20.98
C GLU A 428 -8.30 -2.49 -19.43
N MET A 429 -7.12 -2.35 -18.80
CA MET A 429 -7.06 -2.23 -17.33
C MET A 429 -7.70 -0.92 -16.83
N THR A 430 -7.51 0.17 -17.57
CA THR A 430 -8.08 1.48 -17.22
C THR A 430 -9.60 1.46 -17.32
N ASP A 431 -10.17 0.90 -18.39
CA ASP A 431 -11.61 0.75 -18.58
C ASP A 431 -12.24 -0.17 -17.52
N TRP A 432 -11.51 -1.21 -17.11
CA TRP A 432 -11.93 -2.05 -16.00
C TRP A 432 -11.98 -1.28 -14.69
N SER A 433 -10.98 -0.43 -14.44
CA SER A 433 -10.93 0.47 -13.29
C SER A 433 -12.09 1.48 -13.31
N ASP A 434 -12.34 2.13 -14.45
CA ASP A 434 -13.47 3.06 -14.66
C ASP A 434 -14.81 2.40 -14.28
N TRP A 435 -15.05 1.20 -14.80
CA TRP A 435 -16.27 0.44 -14.54
C TRP A 435 -16.44 0.04 -13.07
N TRP A 436 -15.37 -0.40 -12.42
CA TRP A 436 -15.39 -0.78 -11.00
C TRP A 436 -15.71 0.40 -10.09
N ILE A 437 -15.10 1.56 -10.37
CA ILE A 437 -15.36 2.80 -9.63
C ILE A 437 -16.82 3.22 -9.82
N GLU A 438 -17.30 3.26 -11.05
CA GLU A 438 -18.71 3.60 -11.37
C GLU A 438 -19.69 2.67 -10.65
N THR A 439 -19.44 1.36 -10.73
CA THR A 439 -20.31 0.33 -10.13
C THR A 439 -20.31 0.43 -8.61
N THR A 440 -19.17 0.73 -8.00
CA THR A 440 -19.10 0.97 -6.54
C THR A 440 -19.83 2.25 -6.16
N HIS A 441 -19.70 3.31 -6.95
CA HIS A 441 -20.34 4.61 -6.69
C HIS A 441 -21.88 4.51 -6.68
N LYS A 442 -22.48 3.60 -7.46
CA LYS A 442 -23.92 3.27 -7.38
C LYS A 442 -24.38 2.91 -5.96
N TYR A 443 -23.54 2.22 -5.19
CA TYR A 443 -23.86 1.75 -3.84
C TYR A 443 -23.29 2.65 -2.73
N PHE A 444 -22.23 3.40 -3.03
CA PHE A 444 -21.50 4.25 -2.09
C PHE A 444 -21.36 5.70 -2.60
N PRO A 445 -22.45 6.41 -2.97
CA PRO A 445 -22.39 7.69 -3.71
C PRO A 445 -21.88 8.89 -2.89
N LYS A 446 -21.56 8.70 -1.61
CA LYS A 446 -21.08 9.75 -0.69
C LYS A 446 -19.85 9.31 0.10
N THR A 447 -19.33 8.14 -0.19
CA THR A 447 -18.17 7.58 0.49
C THR A 447 -16.98 7.72 -0.45
N PRO A 448 -15.83 8.24 0.00
CA PRO A 448 -14.62 8.23 -0.80
C PRO A 448 -14.29 6.82 -1.28
N ILE A 449 -14.05 6.65 -2.58
CA ILE A 449 -13.62 5.42 -3.23
C ILE A 449 -12.17 5.59 -3.70
N TYR A 450 -11.32 4.61 -3.41
CA TYR A 450 -9.96 4.53 -3.91
C TYR A 450 -9.81 3.30 -4.79
N LEU A 451 -9.19 3.46 -5.96
CA LEU A 451 -8.63 2.37 -6.74
C LEU A 451 -7.27 1.99 -6.15
N CYS A 452 -7.07 0.72 -5.78
CA CYS A 452 -5.74 0.23 -5.43
C CYS A 452 -4.93 -0.03 -6.71
N THR A 453 -3.72 0.50 -6.80
CA THR A 453 -2.76 0.23 -7.88
C THR A 453 -1.34 0.11 -7.31
N GLY A 454 -0.40 -0.34 -8.12
CA GLY A 454 0.97 -0.55 -7.65
C GLY A 454 1.91 -0.94 -8.78
N GLY A 455 3.12 -1.35 -8.40
CA GLY A 455 4.18 -1.65 -9.36
C GLY A 455 4.83 -0.39 -9.94
N ASP A 456 5.62 -0.55 -10.99
CA ASP A 456 6.36 0.54 -11.61
C ASP A 456 5.80 0.96 -12.97
N ALA A 457 4.66 0.39 -13.37
CA ALA A 457 3.99 0.55 -14.67
C ALA A 457 4.83 0.12 -15.89
N GLU A 458 5.75 -0.84 -15.71
CA GLU A 458 6.30 -1.58 -16.85
C GLU A 458 5.20 -2.16 -17.75
N PRO A 459 5.43 -2.37 -19.06
CA PRO A 459 4.40 -2.80 -19.99
C PRO A 459 3.58 -4.03 -19.57
N ARG A 460 4.21 -5.00 -18.88
CA ARG A 460 3.57 -6.23 -18.39
C ARG A 460 2.54 -5.98 -17.27
N HIS A 461 2.71 -4.91 -16.48
CA HIS A 461 1.73 -4.53 -15.47
C HIS A 461 0.40 -4.12 -16.08
N GLY A 462 0.39 -3.63 -17.34
CA GLY A 462 -0.81 -3.14 -17.99
C GLY A 462 -1.45 -1.94 -17.27
N SER A 463 -0.73 -1.25 -16.40
CA SER A 463 -1.19 0.00 -15.79
C SER A 463 -0.72 1.22 -16.59
N ASN A 464 -1.55 2.25 -16.57
CA ASN A 464 -1.19 3.62 -16.88
C ASN A 464 -1.71 4.46 -15.72
N PHE A 465 -0.81 4.93 -14.85
CA PHE A 465 -1.22 5.60 -13.62
C PHE A 465 -1.91 6.95 -13.89
N ALA A 466 -1.53 7.67 -14.94
CA ALA A 466 -2.18 8.92 -15.31
C ALA A 466 -3.63 8.70 -15.76
N GLU A 467 -3.85 7.72 -16.63
CA GLU A 467 -5.19 7.40 -17.12
C GLU A 467 -6.08 6.78 -16.02
N GLN A 468 -5.51 5.97 -15.11
CA GLN A 468 -6.21 5.50 -13.91
C GLN A 468 -6.66 6.68 -13.02
N CYS A 469 -5.82 7.70 -12.83
CA CYS A 469 -6.21 8.92 -12.13
C CYS A 469 -7.28 9.70 -12.90
N ARG A 470 -7.21 9.77 -14.24
CA ARG A 470 -8.20 10.46 -15.06
C ARG A 470 -9.59 9.84 -14.94
N VAL A 471 -9.69 8.51 -15.01
CA VAL A 471 -10.99 7.82 -14.84
C VAL A 471 -11.47 7.83 -13.39
N ALA A 472 -10.57 7.84 -12.40
CA ALA A 472 -10.97 8.04 -11.01
C ALA A 472 -11.57 9.45 -10.81
N ALA A 473 -10.95 10.49 -11.36
CA ALA A 473 -11.43 11.87 -11.26
C ALA A 473 -12.83 12.06 -11.88
N LYS A 474 -13.13 11.34 -12.98
CA LYS A 474 -14.46 11.34 -13.62
C LYS A 474 -15.61 10.97 -12.66
N HIS A 475 -15.30 10.23 -11.59
CA HIS A 475 -16.28 9.74 -10.61
C HIS A 475 -16.09 10.33 -9.20
N ASP A 476 -15.41 11.47 -9.07
CA ASP A 476 -15.04 12.04 -7.77
C ASP A 476 -14.33 11.02 -6.85
N ALA A 477 -13.51 10.16 -7.45
CA ALA A 477 -12.77 9.09 -6.78
C ALA A 477 -11.26 9.36 -6.76
N GLY A 478 -10.51 8.43 -6.15
CA GLY A 478 -9.06 8.54 -6.05
C GLY A 478 -8.30 7.25 -6.31
N VAL A 479 -6.97 7.35 -6.22
CA VAL A 479 -6.04 6.24 -6.45
C VAL A 479 -5.12 6.10 -5.24
N ARG A 480 -4.97 4.88 -4.72
CA ARG A 480 -3.93 4.56 -3.74
C ARG A 480 -2.86 3.71 -4.39
N ILE A 481 -1.61 4.13 -4.26
CA ILE A 481 -0.46 3.48 -4.89
C ILE A 481 0.42 2.76 -3.86
N THR A 482 0.69 1.48 -4.11
CA THR A 482 1.39 0.55 -3.22
C THR A 482 2.82 0.31 -3.66
N ASN A 483 3.74 1.18 -3.20
CA ASN A 483 5.14 1.16 -3.65
C ASN A 483 6.17 1.63 -2.62
N GLU A 484 5.74 2.26 -1.52
CA GLU A 484 6.67 2.89 -0.60
C GLU A 484 7.45 1.88 0.26
N ALA A 485 8.61 2.32 0.73
CA ALA A 485 9.45 1.65 1.72
C ALA A 485 10.27 2.71 2.48
N SER A 486 11.53 2.42 2.86
CA SER A 486 12.36 3.33 3.66
C SER A 486 13.13 4.42 2.89
N ASN A 487 13.23 4.33 1.56
CA ASN A 487 14.03 5.28 0.77
C ASN A 487 13.14 6.38 0.17
N TYR A 488 13.25 7.62 0.67
CA TYR A 488 12.42 8.73 0.20
C TYR A 488 12.51 8.96 -1.31
N ALA A 489 13.71 9.01 -1.89
CA ALA A 489 13.85 9.29 -3.32
C ALA A 489 13.17 8.21 -4.18
N ASN A 490 13.26 6.94 -3.78
CA ASN A 490 12.58 5.84 -4.46
C ASN A 490 11.05 5.93 -4.28
N ASN A 491 10.59 6.17 -3.05
CA ASN A 491 9.16 6.37 -2.76
C ASN A 491 8.59 7.50 -3.61
N PHE A 492 9.30 8.63 -3.66
CA PHE A 492 8.91 9.81 -4.42
C PHE A 492 8.74 9.45 -5.89
N VAL A 493 9.76 8.91 -6.57
CA VAL A 493 9.69 8.75 -8.04
C VAL A 493 8.60 7.78 -8.48
N ILE A 494 8.29 6.75 -7.69
CA ILE A 494 7.23 5.81 -8.04
C ILE A 494 5.85 6.42 -7.75
N THR A 495 5.67 7.03 -6.57
CA THR A 495 4.37 7.63 -6.20
C THR A 495 4.05 8.93 -6.94
N ARG A 496 5.08 9.64 -7.46
CA ARG A 496 4.92 10.95 -8.09
C ARG A 496 4.08 10.90 -9.35
N TRP A 497 4.04 9.80 -10.09
CA TRP A 497 3.16 9.71 -11.27
C TRP A 497 1.68 9.84 -10.90
N VAL A 498 1.25 9.08 -9.89
CA VAL A 498 -0.12 9.18 -9.34
C VAL A 498 -0.38 10.55 -8.73
N ALA A 499 0.56 11.10 -7.94
CA ALA A 499 0.37 12.42 -7.34
C ALA A 499 0.26 13.55 -8.39
N SER A 500 1.06 13.50 -9.45
CA SER A 500 1.04 14.49 -10.53
C SER A 500 -0.25 14.41 -11.33
N ALA A 501 -0.64 13.20 -11.73
CA ALA A 501 -1.88 12.99 -12.48
C ALA A 501 -3.12 13.28 -11.64
N GLY A 502 -3.12 12.91 -10.35
CA GLY A 502 -4.19 13.23 -9.41
C GLY A 502 -4.40 14.73 -9.29
N LYS A 503 -3.32 15.51 -9.13
CA LYS A 503 -3.39 16.99 -9.14
C LYS A 503 -3.93 17.56 -10.44
N GLN A 504 -3.49 17.03 -11.59
CA GLN A 504 -3.94 17.52 -12.89
C GLN A 504 -5.43 17.23 -13.13
N TYR A 505 -5.87 16.00 -12.90
CA TYR A 505 -7.21 15.56 -13.25
C TYR A 505 -8.24 15.82 -12.15
N GLY A 506 -7.81 16.03 -10.90
CA GLY A 506 -8.68 16.25 -9.75
C GLY A 506 -9.03 14.97 -8.98
N ALA A 507 -8.35 13.86 -9.23
CA ALA A 507 -8.46 12.67 -8.39
C ALA A 507 -7.68 12.89 -7.08
N TYR A 508 -8.27 12.54 -5.94
CA TYR A 508 -7.50 12.47 -4.70
C TYR A 508 -6.62 11.21 -4.69
N TYR A 509 -5.59 11.17 -3.85
CA TYR A 509 -4.66 10.04 -3.84
C TYR A 509 -4.12 9.73 -2.45
N GLY A 510 -3.61 8.52 -2.30
CA GLY A 510 -2.96 8.05 -1.07
C GLY A 510 -1.76 7.17 -1.36
N PHE A 511 -0.89 7.01 -0.36
CA PHE A 511 0.32 6.21 -0.47
C PHE A 511 0.30 5.03 0.49
N GLU A 512 0.78 3.90 0.00
CA GLU A 512 0.85 2.62 0.70
C GLU A 512 2.24 2.01 0.51
N PRO A 513 2.80 1.31 1.52
CA PRO A 513 4.07 0.65 1.36
C PRO A 513 3.92 -0.71 0.69
N ALA A 514 4.86 -1.07 -0.17
CA ALA A 514 4.93 -2.42 -0.78
C ALA A 514 5.78 -3.41 0.03
N GLY A 515 6.39 -2.95 1.13
CA GLY A 515 7.32 -3.77 1.90
C GLY A 515 7.57 -3.29 3.31
N ALA A 516 8.56 -3.92 3.95
CA ALA A 516 8.97 -3.57 5.30
C ALA A 516 9.63 -2.20 5.35
N GLU A 517 9.40 -1.50 6.45
CA GLU A 517 9.97 -0.18 6.72
C GLU A 517 10.76 -0.16 8.02
N ASP A 518 11.63 0.82 8.15
CA ASP A 518 12.36 1.17 9.36
C ASP A 518 11.94 2.57 9.89
N GLU A 519 12.58 3.04 10.95
CA GLU A 519 12.29 4.34 11.57
C GLU A 519 12.48 5.50 10.58
N LYS A 520 13.42 5.38 9.65
CA LYS A 520 13.66 6.39 8.61
C LYS A 520 12.54 6.40 7.58
N GLY A 521 12.03 5.22 7.24
CA GLY A 521 10.87 5.05 6.36
C GLY A 521 9.62 5.74 6.88
N ILE A 522 9.33 5.59 8.17
CA ILE A 522 8.20 6.28 8.82
C ILE A 522 8.29 7.80 8.60
N VAL A 523 9.48 8.39 8.83
CA VAL A 523 9.70 9.84 8.62
C VAL A 523 9.60 10.23 7.15
N ALA A 524 10.22 9.45 6.26
CA ALA A 524 10.23 9.70 4.83
C ALA A 524 8.83 9.65 4.21
N ARG A 525 7.98 8.72 4.66
CA ARG A 525 6.62 8.54 4.14
C ARG A 525 5.63 9.56 4.68
N ILE A 526 5.75 9.94 5.97
CA ILE A 526 5.03 11.10 6.52
C ILE A 526 5.37 12.36 5.71
N TYR A 527 6.66 12.59 5.44
CA TYR A 527 7.07 13.70 4.59
C TYR A 527 6.49 13.59 3.17
N ASN A 528 6.61 12.43 2.54
CA ASN A 528 6.16 12.24 1.16
C ASN A 528 4.65 12.48 1.00
N ALA A 529 3.82 11.94 1.90
CA ALA A 529 2.37 12.13 1.89
C ALA A 529 2.00 13.62 2.00
N THR A 530 2.58 14.34 2.96
CA THR A 530 2.30 15.77 3.17
C THR A 530 2.84 16.63 2.03
N ALA A 531 4.11 16.45 1.65
CA ALA A 531 4.74 17.20 0.57
C ALA A 531 4.03 17.00 -0.78
N SER A 532 3.56 15.78 -1.05
CA SER A 532 2.82 15.48 -2.27
C SER A 532 1.37 15.96 -2.23
N GLY A 533 0.83 16.36 -1.08
CA GLY A 533 -0.58 16.74 -0.93
C GLY A 533 -1.55 15.56 -0.90
N ALA A 534 -1.10 14.38 -0.47
CA ALA A 534 -1.95 13.19 -0.39
C ALA A 534 -3.14 13.39 0.56
N ASN A 535 -4.21 12.62 0.33
CA ASN A 535 -5.40 12.57 1.18
C ASN A 535 -5.31 11.44 2.20
N GLN A 536 -4.49 10.42 1.93
CA GLN A 536 -4.33 9.25 2.78
C GLN A 536 -2.86 8.80 2.85
N LEU A 537 -2.41 8.43 4.04
CA LEU A 537 -1.24 7.58 4.25
C LEU A 537 -1.72 6.25 4.85
N HIS A 538 -1.43 5.14 4.19
CA HIS A 538 -1.65 3.79 4.72
C HIS A 538 -0.34 3.25 5.30
N ASP A 539 -0.40 2.53 6.41
CA ASP A 539 0.73 1.83 7.03
C ASP A 539 0.34 0.39 7.39
N TYR A 540 1.14 -0.62 7.09
CA TYR A 540 0.91 -1.93 7.71
C TYR A 540 1.29 -1.87 9.18
N ASN A 541 0.42 -2.36 10.08
CA ASN A 541 0.66 -2.26 11.51
C ASN A 541 2.06 -2.75 11.96
N PRO A 542 2.68 -3.81 11.37
CA PRO A 542 3.99 -4.26 11.82
C PRO A 542 5.11 -3.27 11.48
N ASN A 543 4.93 -2.39 10.49
CA ASN A 543 5.90 -1.37 10.14
C ASN A 543 6.00 -0.29 11.24
N VAL A 544 4.94 -0.09 12.02
CA VAL A 544 4.89 0.98 13.03
C VAL A 544 4.97 0.45 14.47
N VAL A 545 4.28 -0.65 14.81
CA VAL A 545 4.05 -1.05 16.22
C VAL A 545 4.96 -2.17 16.74
N THR A 546 5.98 -2.57 15.99
CA THR A 546 6.86 -3.70 16.36
C THR A 546 8.03 -3.34 17.28
N SER A 547 8.34 -2.05 17.45
CA SER A 547 9.41 -1.59 18.34
C SER A 547 9.14 -0.21 18.93
N GLN A 548 9.79 0.10 20.05
CA GLN A 548 9.68 1.42 20.70
C GLN A 548 10.27 2.53 19.83
N SER A 549 11.37 2.26 19.13
CA SER A 549 12.01 3.22 18.23
C SER A 549 11.09 3.63 17.06
N ARG A 550 10.29 2.70 16.53
CA ARG A 550 9.30 2.98 15.47
C ARG A 550 8.13 3.81 15.99
N LEU A 551 7.61 3.48 17.16
CA LEU A 551 6.58 4.30 17.80
C LEU A 551 7.07 5.71 18.13
N ASP A 552 8.31 5.84 18.61
CA ASP A 552 8.91 7.14 18.90
C ASP A 552 9.09 7.97 17.62
N ALA A 553 9.56 7.34 16.52
CA ALA A 553 9.68 7.98 15.21
C ALA A 553 8.31 8.45 14.69
N GLN A 554 7.27 7.62 14.79
CA GLN A 554 5.91 7.97 14.40
C GLN A 554 5.37 9.12 15.23
N ARG A 555 5.43 9.04 16.56
CA ARG A 555 4.91 10.06 17.48
C ARG A 555 5.62 11.40 17.32
N ALA A 556 6.93 11.39 17.09
CA ALA A 556 7.70 12.60 16.88
C ALA A 556 7.31 13.34 15.58
N ASN A 557 6.84 12.61 14.56
CA ASN A 557 6.64 13.14 13.22
C ASN A 557 5.16 13.21 12.77
N ILE A 558 4.22 12.58 13.46
CA ILE A 558 2.79 12.57 13.08
C ILE A 558 2.18 13.98 12.98
N LYS A 559 2.73 14.96 13.70
CA LYS A 559 2.34 16.39 13.58
C LYS A 559 2.58 16.97 12.18
N TRP A 560 3.49 16.38 11.41
CA TRP A 560 3.79 16.74 10.03
C TRP A 560 2.90 16.04 9.03
N LEU A 561 2.04 15.10 9.47
CA LEU A 561 1.03 14.48 8.62
C LEU A 561 -0.21 15.37 8.62
N TYR A 562 -0.38 16.16 7.55
CA TYR A 562 -1.54 17.01 7.34
C TYR A 562 -1.75 17.20 5.84
N HIS A 563 -3.00 17.45 5.45
CA HIS A 563 -3.31 17.63 4.04
C HIS A 563 -2.86 19.01 3.54
N VAL A 564 -2.08 19.01 2.46
CA VAL A 564 -1.70 20.20 1.69
C VAL A 564 -2.53 20.17 0.39
N PRO A 565 -3.58 21.00 0.25
CA PRO A 565 -4.47 20.89 -0.90
C PRO A 565 -3.81 21.21 -2.24
N LYS A 566 -2.82 22.10 -2.26
CA LYS A 566 -2.15 22.58 -3.47
C LYS A 566 -0.66 22.87 -3.22
N PRO A 567 0.20 21.85 -3.12
CA PRO A 567 1.65 22.05 -3.11
C PRO A 567 2.09 22.81 -4.37
N ILE A 568 3.06 23.71 -4.24
CA ILE A 568 3.56 24.55 -5.33
C ILE A 568 4.72 23.84 -6.00
N VAL A 569 4.47 23.29 -7.20
CA VAL A 569 5.44 22.50 -7.97
C VAL A 569 5.54 23.06 -9.39
N PRO A 570 6.41 24.06 -9.65
CA PRO A 570 6.42 24.75 -10.94
C PRO A 570 7.21 24.03 -12.05
N VAL A 571 7.96 23.00 -11.69
CA VAL A 571 8.80 22.20 -12.59
C VAL A 571 8.08 20.91 -12.98
N ALA A 572 8.02 20.63 -14.27
CA ALA A 572 7.63 19.33 -14.81
C ALA A 572 8.88 18.52 -15.19
N LEU A 573 8.85 17.21 -14.94
CA LEU A 573 9.76 16.23 -15.53
C LEU A 573 8.97 15.39 -16.53
N TRP A 574 9.47 15.31 -17.77
CA TRP A 574 8.90 14.47 -18.81
C TRP A 574 8.98 12.99 -18.40
N TYR A 575 7.83 12.34 -18.30
CA TYR A 575 7.75 10.88 -18.15
C TYR A 575 7.54 10.29 -19.56
N PRO A 576 8.58 9.71 -20.19
CA PRO A 576 8.53 9.32 -21.60
C PRO A 576 7.85 7.96 -21.78
N ASN A 577 6.52 7.89 -21.63
CA ASN A 577 5.80 6.63 -21.65
C ASN A 577 5.95 5.90 -23.00
N VAL A 578 6.01 6.61 -24.12
CA VAL A 578 6.24 6.01 -25.45
C VAL A 578 7.59 5.29 -25.49
N ASP A 579 8.67 5.98 -25.12
CA ASP A 579 10.03 5.44 -25.14
C ASP A 579 10.20 4.30 -24.12
N MET A 580 9.68 4.47 -22.89
CA MET A 580 9.73 3.44 -21.84
C MET A 580 8.89 2.20 -22.18
N THR A 581 7.86 2.34 -23.01
CA THR A 581 7.11 1.20 -23.54
C THR A 581 7.93 0.40 -24.55
N LEU A 582 8.73 1.07 -25.38
CA LEU A 582 9.64 0.40 -26.31
C LEU A 582 10.83 -0.23 -25.59
N LYS A 583 11.34 0.44 -24.54
CA LYS A 583 12.49 -0.01 -23.76
C LYS A 583 12.38 0.43 -22.30
N TRP A 584 12.00 -0.50 -21.44
CA TRP A 584 11.88 -0.25 -20.00
C TRP A 584 13.24 -0.04 -19.32
N GLY A 585 13.27 0.83 -18.32
CA GLY A 585 14.43 1.09 -17.46
C GLY A 585 15.16 2.42 -17.74
N GLY A 586 16.19 2.72 -16.94
CA GLY A 586 17.04 3.91 -17.10
C GLY A 586 16.46 5.23 -16.57
N TYR A 587 15.16 5.33 -16.37
CA TYR A 587 14.48 6.57 -15.98
C TYR A 587 14.55 6.92 -14.48
N PHE A 588 14.16 5.98 -13.59
CA PHE A 588 13.95 6.32 -12.17
C PHE A 588 15.19 6.83 -11.45
N GLY A 589 16.39 6.34 -11.80
CA GLY A 589 17.64 6.85 -11.22
C GLY A 589 17.89 8.34 -11.53
N GLN A 590 17.55 8.77 -12.75
CA GLN A 590 17.65 10.18 -13.15
C GLN A 590 16.58 11.04 -12.48
N ALA A 591 15.35 10.51 -12.37
CA ALA A 591 14.27 11.17 -11.65
C ALA A 591 14.61 11.36 -10.16
N MET A 592 15.21 10.36 -9.51
CA MET A 592 15.67 10.44 -8.12
C MET A 592 16.75 11.51 -7.96
N MET A 593 17.68 11.60 -8.91
CA MET A 593 18.71 12.65 -8.93
C MET A 593 18.07 14.04 -9.03
N LEU A 594 17.12 14.23 -9.96
CA LEU A 594 16.46 15.52 -10.11
C LEU A 594 15.70 15.91 -8.85
N ARG A 595 15.14 14.94 -8.11
CA ARG A 595 14.35 15.22 -6.91
C ARG A 595 15.19 15.87 -5.80
N ASP A 596 16.48 15.52 -5.74
CA ASP A 596 17.42 16.15 -4.81
C ASP A 596 17.70 17.62 -5.22
N LEU A 597 17.64 17.93 -6.51
CA LEU A 597 17.85 19.30 -7.02
C LEU A 597 16.60 20.19 -6.92
N VAL A 598 15.40 19.63 -7.16
CA VAL A 598 14.16 20.40 -7.23
C VAL A 598 12.94 19.49 -7.04
N ASP A 599 11.85 20.02 -6.49
CA ASP A 599 10.57 19.32 -6.53
C ASP A 599 9.92 19.44 -7.92
N TYR A 600 9.29 18.37 -8.39
CA TYR A 600 8.70 18.34 -9.72
C TYR A 600 7.47 17.43 -9.78
N ASP A 601 6.64 17.68 -10.78
CA ASP A 601 5.57 16.79 -11.21
C ASP A 601 5.96 16.05 -12.49
N TYR A 602 5.42 14.86 -12.68
CA TYR A 602 5.50 14.19 -13.98
C TYR A 602 4.46 14.76 -14.94
N VAL A 603 4.88 14.85 -16.20
CA VAL A 603 3.98 15.01 -17.35
C VAL A 603 4.35 13.94 -18.36
N ASP A 604 3.45 12.98 -18.56
CA ASP A 604 3.52 12.03 -19.68
C ASP A 604 2.76 12.55 -20.91
N GLU A 605 2.78 11.77 -21.99
CA GLU A 605 2.10 12.08 -23.25
C GLU A 605 0.57 12.26 -23.07
N THR A 606 -0.09 11.45 -22.23
CA THR A 606 -1.54 11.56 -21.99
C THR A 606 -1.86 12.84 -21.22
N MET A 607 -1.06 13.17 -20.20
CA MET A 607 -1.15 14.39 -19.43
C MET A 607 -0.89 15.62 -20.30
N LEU A 608 0.12 15.58 -21.16
CA LEU A 608 0.44 16.63 -22.12
C LEU A 608 -0.75 16.94 -23.04
N ARG A 609 -1.34 15.90 -23.66
CA ARG A 609 -2.51 16.02 -24.55
C ARG A 609 -3.74 16.56 -23.82
N ASN A 610 -3.82 16.35 -22.51
CA ASN A 610 -4.88 16.87 -21.64
C ASN A 610 -4.48 18.17 -20.92
N GLY A 611 -3.52 18.93 -21.44
CA GLY A 611 -3.19 20.28 -20.95
C GLY A 611 -2.28 20.34 -19.73
N GLY A 612 -1.56 19.27 -19.40
CA GLY A 612 -0.70 19.15 -18.22
C GLY A 612 0.42 20.20 -18.12
N MET A 613 0.74 20.88 -19.22
CA MET A 613 1.74 21.95 -19.25
C MET A 613 1.19 23.32 -18.80
N ALA A 614 -0.12 23.47 -18.58
CA ALA A 614 -0.75 24.76 -18.25
C ALA A 614 -0.27 25.34 -16.90
N THR A 615 0.05 24.48 -15.93
CA THR A 615 0.47 24.87 -14.57
C THR A 615 1.99 24.92 -14.41
N HIS A 616 2.75 24.46 -15.39
CA HIS A 616 4.21 24.35 -15.33
C HIS A 616 4.88 25.44 -16.18
N LYS A 617 6.02 25.94 -15.70
CA LYS A 617 6.81 26.97 -16.40
C LYS A 617 8.13 26.44 -16.93
N LEU A 618 8.64 25.38 -16.32
CA LEU A 618 9.89 24.73 -16.67
C LEU A 618 9.64 23.23 -16.86
N LEU A 619 10.14 22.69 -17.98
CA LEU A 619 10.15 21.27 -18.29
C LEU A 619 11.59 20.76 -18.29
N VAL A 620 11.84 19.64 -17.63
CA VAL A 620 13.10 18.91 -17.69
C VAL A 620 12.86 17.59 -18.43
N ILE A 621 13.74 17.26 -19.37
CA ILE A 621 13.73 15.99 -20.11
C ILE A 621 15.08 15.30 -19.86
N LEU A 622 15.06 14.19 -19.14
CA LEU A 622 16.26 13.42 -18.79
C LEU A 622 16.40 12.11 -19.57
N HIS A 623 15.30 11.65 -20.15
CA HIS A 623 15.15 10.38 -20.84
C HIS A 623 14.07 10.51 -21.94
N GLY A 624 14.05 9.56 -22.87
CA GLY A 624 12.99 9.45 -23.88
C GLY A 624 13.35 10.10 -25.20
N ALA A 625 13.99 9.35 -26.10
CA ALA A 625 14.36 9.87 -27.42
C ALA A 625 13.21 9.75 -28.43
N VAL A 626 12.30 8.79 -28.23
CA VAL A 626 11.17 8.53 -29.13
C VAL A 626 9.88 9.14 -28.57
N MET A 627 9.14 9.89 -29.41
CA MET A 627 7.83 10.46 -29.06
C MET A 627 6.89 10.51 -30.27
N GLU A 628 5.59 10.75 -30.05
CA GLU A 628 4.68 11.05 -31.16
C GLU A 628 4.94 12.45 -31.71
N LYS A 629 4.68 12.65 -33.01
CA LYS A 629 4.84 13.95 -33.66
C LYS A 629 3.93 15.02 -33.07
N ASP A 630 2.71 14.62 -32.72
CA ASP A 630 1.72 15.52 -32.14
C ASP A 630 2.15 15.99 -30.74
N ASP A 631 2.82 15.13 -29.96
CA ASP A 631 3.37 15.51 -28.66
C ASP A 631 4.52 16.51 -28.81
N ALA A 632 5.42 16.30 -29.77
CA ALA A 632 6.47 17.26 -30.11
C ALA A 632 5.90 18.62 -30.54
N ASN A 633 4.80 18.63 -31.31
CA ASN A 633 4.10 19.84 -31.71
C ASN A 633 3.49 20.59 -30.51
N LEU A 634 2.85 19.86 -29.56
CA LEU A 634 2.30 20.44 -28.34
C LEU A 634 3.40 21.05 -27.47
N LEU A 635 4.53 20.36 -27.29
CA LEU A 635 5.68 20.88 -26.56
C LEU A 635 6.27 22.12 -27.23
N ALA A 636 6.46 22.08 -28.56
CA ALA A 636 6.95 23.22 -29.32
C ALA A 636 6.03 24.45 -29.16
N GLU A 637 4.71 24.25 -29.17
CA GLU A 637 3.75 25.33 -28.99
C GLU A 637 3.77 25.91 -27.57
N TRP A 638 3.84 25.06 -26.55
CA TRP A 638 4.00 25.51 -25.16
C TRP A 638 5.29 26.34 -24.97
N ILE A 639 6.41 25.91 -25.57
CA ILE A 639 7.66 26.68 -25.57
C ILE A 639 7.46 28.03 -26.29
N ARG A 640 6.80 28.06 -27.46
CA ARG A 640 6.50 29.33 -28.18
C ARG A 640 5.76 30.33 -27.31
N GLN A 641 4.91 29.85 -26.41
CA GLN A 641 4.11 30.69 -25.50
C GLN A 641 4.88 31.17 -24.27
N GLY A 642 6.11 30.70 -24.03
CA GLY A 642 6.98 31.14 -22.94
C GLY A 642 7.47 30.03 -22.03
N GLY A 643 7.10 28.77 -22.29
CA GLY A 643 7.66 27.62 -21.58
C GLY A 643 9.16 27.48 -21.80
N ARG A 644 9.88 26.96 -20.80
CA ARG A 644 11.32 26.66 -20.91
C ARG A 644 11.54 25.16 -20.81
N ALA A 645 12.39 24.60 -21.66
CA ALA A 645 12.73 23.19 -21.64
C ALA A 645 14.25 22.97 -21.49
N ILE A 646 14.64 22.08 -20.59
CA ILE A 646 16.03 21.66 -20.38
C ILE A 646 16.14 20.18 -20.70
N VAL A 647 17.04 19.82 -21.60
CA VAL A 647 17.26 18.44 -22.02
C VAL A 647 18.64 17.99 -21.55
N MET A 648 18.74 16.84 -20.89
CA MET A 648 20.01 16.23 -20.49
C MET A 648 19.96 14.73 -20.83
N GLY A 649 21.05 14.19 -21.38
CA GLY A 649 21.13 12.74 -21.66
C GLY A 649 20.30 12.25 -22.86
N VAL A 650 19.66 13.15 -23.62
CA VAL A 650 18.97 12.83 -24.88
C VAL A 650 19.63 13.58 -26.04
N ASP A 651 20.37 12.83 -26.86
CA ASP A 651 21.17 13.39 -27.96
C ASP A 651 20.30 13.93 -29.10
N LYS A 652 19.21 13.22 -29.42
CA LYS A 652 18.31 13.55 -30.53
C LYS A 652 16.92 12.96 -30.30
N PHE A 653 15.89 13.71 -30.67
CA PHE A 653 14.53 13.21 -30.70
C PHE A 653 14.15 12.62 -32.06
N GLU A 654 13.31 11.59 -32.06
CA GLU A 654 12.72 11.01 -33.26
C GLU A 654 11.26 10.63 -33.04
N SER A 655 10.51 10.54 -34.15
CA SER A 655 9.13 10.07 -34.08
C SER A 655 9.07 8.56 -33.90
N VAL A 656 7.92 8.04 -33.45
CA VAL A 656 7.63 6.60 -33.51
C VAL A 656 7.88 6.03 -34.91
N GLU A 657 7.55 6.81 -35.95
CA GLU A 657 7.78 6.44 -37.36
C GLU A 657 9.24 6.61 -37.84
N GLY A 658 10.20 6.89 -36.96
CA GLY A 658 11.62 7.02 -37.29
C GLY A 658 11.98 8.29 -38.07
N THR A 659 11.17 9.35 -37.97
CA THR A 659 11.45 10.64 -38.63
C THR A 659 12.10 11.62 -37.65
N SER A 660 12.95 12.52 -38.15
CA SER A 660 13.59 13.55 -37.32
C SER A 660 12.68 14.74 -36.98
N GLU A 661 11.38 14.64 -37.28
CA GLU A 661 10.44 15.75 -37.14
C GLU A 661 10.37 16.30 -35.70
N PRO A 662 10.32 15.48 -34.63
CA PRO A 662 10.41 15.99 -33.26
C PRO A 662 11.67 16.83 -32.99
N GLU A 663 12.84 16.38 -33.44
CA GLU A 663 14.08 17.15 -33.32
C GLU A 663 14.00 18.47 -34.08
N THR A 664 13.51 18.44 -35.32
CA THR A 664 13.38 19.64 -36.15
C THR A 664 12.41 20.66 -35.55
N LEU A 665 11.29 20.19 -34.98
CA LEU A 665 10.30 21.04 -34.32
C LEU A 665 10.85 21.74 -33.08
N LEU A 666 11.59 21.00 -32.24
CA LEU A 666 12.10 21.49 -30.97
C LEU A 666 13.42 22.26 -31.11
N PHE A 667 14.40 21.71 -31.85
CA PHE A 667 15.75 22.27 -31.96
C PHE A 667 16.08 22.90 -33.32
N GLY A 668 15.39 22.56 -34.40
CA GLY A 668 15.75 23.02 -35.75
C GLY A 668 17.21 22.71 -36.10
N ASP A 669 17.95 23.72 -36.61
CA ASP A 669 19.38 23.58 -36.99
C ASP A 669 20.36 23.84 -35.82
N THR A 670 19.85 24.02 -34.60
CA THR A 670 20.64 24.41 -33.42
C THR A 670 20.58 23.33 -32.34
N PRO A 671 21.38 22.25 -32.45
CA PRO A 671 21.28 21.09 -31.56
C PRO A 671 21.62 21.40 -30.10
N ALA A 672 22.36 22.47 -29.80
CA ALA A 672 22.64 22.88 -28.43
C ALA A 672 21.43 23.57 -27.74
N GLY A 673 20.48 24.08 -28.52
CA GLY A 673 19.34 24.86 -28.02
C GLY A 673 19.03 26.09 -28.86
N ARG A 674 17.82 26.63 -28.67
CA ARG A 674 17.33 27.85 -29.31
C ARG A 674 16.23 28.51 -28.52
N SER A 675 16.03 29.79 -28.81
CA SER A 675 14.76 30.45 -28.56
C SER A 675 13.71 29.95 -29.55
N LEU A 676 12.50 29.70 -29.03
CA LEU A 676 11.35 29.29 -29.82
C LEU A 676 10.16 30.13 -29.31
N GLY A 677 9.74 31.11 -30.12
CA GLY A 677 8.77 32.13 -29.68
C GLY A 677 9.29 32.93 -28.48
N LYS A 678 8.51 32.96 -27.39
CA LYS A 678 8.85 33.62 -26.13
C LYS A 678 9.64 32.74 -25.16
N GLY A 679 9.74 31.45 -25.44
CA GLY A 679 10.43 30.48 -24.61
C GLY A 679 11.76 30.03 -25.22
N GLU A 680 12.33 29.02 -24.60
CA GLU A 680 13.62 28.45 -24.99
C GLU A 680 13.70 26.97 -24.67
N ILE A 681 14.49 26.25 -25.47
CA ILE A 681 14.91 24.89 -25.20
C ILE A 681 16.42 24.80 -25.29
N ALA A 682 17.06 24.05 -24.40
CA ALA A 682 18.51 23.84 -24.45
C ALA A 682 18.93 22.46 -23.94
N ARG A 683 20.04 21.98 -24.49
CA ARG A 683 20.74 20.79 -23.97
C ARG A 683 21.80 21.19 -22.95
N VAL A 684 21.89 20.43 -21.87
CA VAL A 684 22.97 20.51 -20.85
C VAL A 684 23.69 19.17 -20.77
N ARG A 685 24.98 19.20 -20.41
CA ARG A 685 25.87 18.03 -20.53
C ARG A 685 25.97 17.17 -19.27
N ASN A 686 25.69 17.75 -18.11
CA ASN A 686 25.88 17.10 -16.82
C ASN A 686 24.99 17.72 -15.72
N GLU A 687 25.01 17.09 -14.54
CA GLU A 687 24.20 17.49 -13.38
C GLU A 687 24.50 18.93 -12.91
N ASP A 688 25.76 19.39 -12.99
CA ASP A 688 26.15 20.75 -12.57
C ASP A 688 25.57 21.82 -13.51
N GLU A 689 25.63 21.57 -14.82
CA GLU A 689 25.01 22.43 -15.83
C GLU A 689 23.48 22.43 -15.70
N LEU A 690 22.87 21.28 -15.39
CA LEU A 690 21.44 21.16 -15.12
C LEU A 690 21.04 21.99 -13.89
N ALA A 691 21.73 21.82 -12.75
CA ALA A 691 21.46 22.58 -11.52
C ALA A 691 21.63 24.10 -11.73
N SER A 692 22.68 24.50 -12.45
CA SER A 692 22.94 25.90 -12.79
C SER A 692 21.83 26.49 -13.67
N ARG A 693 21.37 25.71 -14.65
CA ARG A 693 20.31 26.09 -15.59
C ARG A 693 18.94 26.18 -14.90
N ILE A 694 18.58 25.20 -14.07
CA ILE A 694 17.36 25.23 -13.25
C ILE A 694 17.35 26.49 -12.37
N THR A 695 18.45 26.75 -11.65
CA THR A 695 18.57 27.93 -10.78
C THR A 695 18.36 29.23 -11.54
N ARG A 696 18.95 29.36 -12.73
CA ARG A 696 18.79 30.53 -13.59
C ARG A 696 17.35 30.69 -14.06
N ASP A 697 16.75 29.61 -14.57
CA ASP A 697 15.40 29.66 -15.15
C ASP A 697 14.34 29.93 -14.09
N LEU A 698 14.43 29.31 -12.91
CA LEU A 698 13.55 29.62 -11.78
C LEU A 698 13.66 31.10 -11.38
N ARG A 699 14.89 31.65 -11.31
CA ARG A 699 15.10 33.06 -10.97
C ARG A 699 14.49 34.02 -12.00
N GLU A 700 14.72 33.77 -13.28
CA GLU A 700 14.17 34.61 -14.36
C GLU A 700 12.64 34.50 -14.49
N LEU A 701 12.07 33.36 -14.10
CA LEU A 701 10.63 33.15 -14.04
C LEU A 701 9.99 33.68 -12.74
N GLY A 702 10.78 34.19 -11.80
CA GLY A 702 10.30 34.70 -10.52
C GLY A 702 9.75 33.62 -9.59
N LEU A 703 10.27 32.39 -9.70
CA LEU A 703 9.88 31.23 -8.90
C LEU A 703 10.84 31.03 -7.71
N SER A 704 10.34 30.38 -6.66
CA SER A 704 11.12 30.01 -5.49
C SER A 704 12.26 29.05 -5.85
N ILE A 705 13.41 29.23 -5.21
CA ILE A 705 14.58 28.36 -5.33
C ILE A 705 14.90 27.84 -3.92
N ALA A 706 14.78 26.54 -3.69
CA ALA A 706 15.08 25.92 -2.41
C ALA A 706 16.01 24.72 -2.61
N ASN A 707 17.23 24.83 -2.06
CA ASN A 707 18.23 23.76 -2.05
C ASN A 707 18.49 23.05 -3.40
N VAL A 708 18.97 23.76 -4.42
CA VAL A 708 19.33 23.14 -5.72
C VAL A 708 20.68 22.42 -5.65
N ARG A 709 20.75 21.33 -4.88
CA ARG A 709 21.99 20.56 -4.63
C ARG A 709 21.65 19.09 -4.39
N LYS A 710 22.54 18.22 -4.81
CA LYS A 710 22.46 16.78 -4.54
C LYS A 710 23.09 16.45 -3.18
N ASP A 711 22.35 16.63 -2.10
CA ASP A 711 22.84 16.44 -0.72
C ASP A 711 21.91 15.62 0.19
N GLY A 712 20.84 15.04 -0.34
CA GLY A 712 19.86 14.27 0.42
C GLY A 712 18.94 15.14 1.28
N ILE A 713 18.80 16.43 0.95
CA ILE A 713 17.88 17.38 1.58
C ILE A 713 16.83 17.83 0.57
N PHE A 714 15.63 17.31 0.77
CA PHE A 714 14.51 17.49 -0.14
C PHE A 714 13.64 18.65 0.34
N ALA A 715 13.30 19.56 -0.55
CA ALA A 715 12.41 20.70 -0.28
C ALA A 715 11.11 20.56 -1.07
N THR A 716 10.01 21.06 -0.50
CA THR A 716 8.71 21.23 -1.17
C THR A 716 8.06 22.50 -0.63
N GLU A 717 7.54 23.36 -1.51
CA GLU A 717 6.81 24.56 -1.12
C GLU A 717 5.33 24.19 -0.93
N THR A 718 4.84 24.24 0.32
CA THR A 718 3.49 23.80 0.66
C THR A 718 2.47 24.93 0.53
N GLU A 719 2.91 26.16 0.75
CA GLU A 719 2.18 27.42 0.57
C GLU A 719 3.19 28.49 0.12
N PRO A 720 2.79 29.61 -0.50
CA PRO A 720 3.72 30.66 -0.91
C PRO A 720 4.65 31.08 0.23
N GLY A 721 5.96 30.92 0.05
CA GLY A 721 6.99 31.24 1.05
C GLY A 721 7.13 30.22 2.19
N LYS A 722 6.35 29.15 2.21
CA LYS A 722 6.37 28.12 3.25
C LYS A 722 6.89 26.78 2.71
N PHE A 723 7.99 26.31 3.29
CA PHE A 723 8.72 25.15 2.80
C PHE A 723 8.75 24.03 3.84
N LEU A 724 8.54 22.80 3.37
CA LEU A 724 8.77 21.58 4.14
C LEU A 724 10.05 20.90 3.63
N PHE A 725 10.99 20.69 4.54
CA PHE A 725 12.25 20.00 4.27
C PHE A 725 12.30 18.62 4.91
N LEU A 726 12.84 17.64 4.19
CA LEU A 726 13.31 16.37 4.73
C LEU A 726 14.82 16.27 4.53
N ASN A 727 15.59 16.21 5.63
CA ASN A 727 17.01 15.93 5.57
C ASN A 727 17.25 14.47 5.95
N THR A 728 17.65 13.65 4.98
CA THR A 728 17.91 12.21 5.19
C THR A 728 19.29 11.92 5.79
N GLY A 729 20.17 12.93 5.83
CA GLY A 729 21.49 12.86 6.45
C GLY A 729 21.42 12.96 7.98
N PRO A 730 22.46 12.47 8.69
CA PRO A 730 22.48 12.46 10.16
C PRO A 730 22.77 13.84 10.78
N ALA A 731 23.33 14.78 10.02
CA ALA A 731 23.75 16.09 10.51
C ALA A 731 22.78 17.18 10.07
N SER A 732 22.61 18.21 10.91
CA SER A 732 21.92 19.42 10.47
C SER A 732 22.72 20.14 9.38
N ALA A 733 22.03 20.79 8.45
CA ALA A 733 22.64 21.59 7.41
C ALA A 733 21.98 22.96 7.28
N LYS A 734 22.70 23.93 6.71
CA LYS A 734 22.10 25.19 6.26
C LYS A 734 21.72 25.04 4.79
N VAL A 735 20.47 25.35 4.47
CA VAL A 735 19.96 25.32 3.09
C VAL A 735 19.65 26.74 2.64
N LYS A 736 19.90 27.05 1.36
CA LYS A 736 19.60 28.37 0.80
C LYS A 736 18.18 28.36 0.22
N ILE A 737 17.40 29.39 0.54
CA ILE A 737 16.10 29.66 -0.06
C ILE A 737 16.13 31.05 -0.70
N GLU A 738 15.75 31.18 -1.97
CA GLU A 738 15.43 32.44 -2.63
C GLU A 738 13.93 32.46 -2.93
N CYS A 739 13.20 33.39 -2.34
CA CYS A 739 11.74 33.51 -2.49
C CYS A 739 11.35 34.99 -2.38
N GLU A 740 10.48 35.48 -3.27
CA GLU A 740 9.99 36.87 -3.29
C GLU A 740 11.11 37.94 -3.20
N GLY A 741 12.25 37.69 -3.84
CA GLY A 741 13.41 38.60 -3.84
C GLY A 741 14.23 38.62 -2.53
N LYS A 742 13.88 37.79 -1.55
CA LYS A 742 14.65 37.57 -0.32
C LYS A 742 15.52 36.33 -0.44
N THR A 743 16.60 36.29 0.35
CA THR A 743 17.43 35.10 0.53
C THR A 743 17.58 34.81 2.01
N ILE A 744 17.27 33.58 2.42
CA ILE A 744 17.47 33.10 3.79
C ILE A 744 18.27 31.79 3.80
N GLU A 745 18.90 31.51 4.95
CA GLU A 745 19.69 30.29 5.17
C GLU A 745 19.28 29.55 6.45
N PRO A 746 18.07 28.98 6.52
CA PRO A 746 17.60 28.22 7.67
C PRO A 746 18.45 26.98 7.95
N ARG A 747 18.41 26.51 9.20
CA ARG A 747 19.01 25.24 9.62
C ARG A 747 17.95 24.13 9.58
N VAL A 748 18.18 23.11 8.76
CA VAL A 748 17.35 21.90 8.68
C VAL A 748 17.99 20.80 9.51
N ALA A 749 17.23 20.20 10.43
CA ALA A 749 17.72 19.15 11.33
C ALA A 749 17.94 17.83 10.58
N GLY A 750 19.01 17.09 10.91
CA GLY A 750 19.30 15.79 10.30
C GLY A 750 18.32 14.71 10.73
N GLY A 751 17.95 13.82 9.81
CA GLY A 751 17.01 12.72 10.04
C GLY A 751 15.58 13.18 10.38
N ALA A 752 15.21 14.41 10.02
CA ALA A 752 13.98 15.04 10.48
C ALA A 752 13.29 15.89 9.42
N ILE A 753 12.00 16.12 9.65
CA ILE A 753 11.19 17.08 8.90
C ILE A 753 11.31 18.45 9.56
N THR A 754 11.59 19.49 8.76
CA THR A 754 11.67 20.89 9.22
C THR A 754 10.77 21.77 8.36
N GLU A 755 9.88 22.54 8.98
CA GLU A 755 9.11 23.59 8.31
C GLU A 755 9.85 24.93 8.43
N VAL A 756 9.91 25.69 7.33
CA VAL A 756 10.53 27.02 7.28
C VAL A 756 9.59 27.96 6.56
N THR A 757 9.39 29.15 7.12
CA THR A 757 8.71 30.25 6.43
C THR A 757 9.71 31.34 6.05
N ALA A 758 9.65 31.80 4.81
CA ALA A 758 10.47 32.88 4.25
C ALA A 758 9.80 34.26 4.48
N ASP A 759 9.51 34.57 5.75
CA ASP A 759 8.89 35.85 6.17
C ASP A 759 9.89 37.00 6.25
#